data_AF-A0A1G8Y493-F1
#
_entry.id   AF-A0A1G8Y493-F1
#
_cell.length_a   1.000
_cell.length_b   1.000
_cell.length_c   1.000
_cell.angle_alpha   90.00
_cell.angle_beta   90.00
_cell.angle_gamma   90.00
#
_symmetry.space_group_name_H-M   'P 1'
#
loop_
_entity.id
_entity.type
_entity.pdbx_description
1 polymer ?
#
loop_
_entity_poly.entity_id
_entity_poly.type
_entity_poly.pdbx_seq_one_letter_code
_entity_poly.pdbx_strand_id
1 'polypeptide(L)'
;MKRTGKSVQYILFVLVICSLLVLPAAGEAFPPGNVAPGESTVNDTVTPEVTAMETPQATPTEESVDPPVEEPTGTPTEEPVDAPTESLSAAPTLFSTTGTEPEVLFDGTVTLPRGAFVLTAYNSGKSYAVMNPTPLGVLHAIAESEGWVYNVTDKKYAEMRIFLLDGIESYQKGSEEWFCYVNGVLNDGIADNTSALNVVELSDGDVVTFYYGSGSNPDTATAIINATVEIDEDDWTLALIGVRNVVLPRSDYEETISSMSSHRATGPDHKSNTWEGMPLRYIIGAIDDWNYGMSSAAFNSALAAAGYDITLISIDGRETTFNSSIGIDNNNFILGYKVNGAVLDPSDAQWPLRLVGSGVNSDLSAKGVVAIRIGVEAGSTPPPPNGGTTEIRVVKYASDGVTIVNETTITYQEMMERFPIIGGDDGVRLRFQGPTFDPNDLWNPDEDKNPGKVDNVVRGTAIRYLCDLVGGVPEGGEVCLIASDGYEVKMNYTNLYEPLDRQGEPIVAWWANGKYVPEYKEGMRLFFNSPDGVFGADDMRACLAEPYWHYYDHAGVHYPSAAGCSNQKVATIEIHEAPREDWNLILTGAINVTITRSYFEQGKACAMAGHGATWIDGDDVWSGMPLWLLCGYVDDANSHDYGTECFNETLADAGYNVTVIDYGPDGIKGTDDDFSATFHSSFVKRNNNIIVADELNGAPLPKDGDKPPWPLKLVGSALTSNKQKVGSIDEIVLEGVPIIAEPPTADAVISLEPGWNFVSTPKRLADGSNTFAIFFDTVDTAGNSILIYDALEQKWDDVASTDVFRPLDGVWVYSNEACTVPLIFASGEPGLPPTKALSKGWNAIGFTDTVPESAANTLLSLGDHWTTLIGYDAKVQQYGVSIIRGADGRHGDERMMQPMQGYWIYMTEADTLAGISA
;
A
#
# COMPACT_ATOMS: atom_id res chain seq x y z
N MET A 1 -33.33 -52.83 34.03
CA MET A 1 -32.43 -52.90 35.21
C MET A 1 -32.21 -51.46 35.71
N LYS A 2 -31.97 -51.22 37.01
CA LYS A 2 -32.05 -49.85 37.60
C LYS A 2 -30.85 -48.95 37.24
N ARG A 3 -31.12 -47.65 37.06
CA ARG A 3 -30.14 -46.55 36.94
C ARG A 3 -29.68 -46.05 38.32
N THR A 4 -28.38 -45.71 38.42
CA THR A 4 -27.72 -44.72 39.31
C THR A 4 -26.33 -44.46 38.69
N GLY A 5 -25.82 -43.26 38.40
CA GLY A 5 -26.27 -41.91 38.76
C GLY A 5 -25.25 -41.23 39.69
N LYS A 6 -24.14 -40.71 39.15
CA LYS A 6 -23.09 -39.92 39.86
C LYS A 6 -21.98 -39.41 38.91
N SER A 7 -22.17 -38.27 38.23
CA SER A 7 -21.11 -37.54 37.49
C SER A 7 -21.39 -36.02 37.38
N VAL A 8 -21.92 -35.36 38.42
CA VAL A 8 -22.22 -33.91 38.40
C VAL A 8 -21.78 -33.27 39.72
N GLN A 9 -20.48 -33.35 40.06
CA GLN A 9 -19.99 -32.85 41.36
C GLN A 9 -18.55 -32.32 41.39
N TYR A 10 -17.98 -31.93 40.24
CA TYR A 10 -16.66 -31.26 40.19
C TYR A 10 -16.72 -29.77 39.77
N ILE A 11 -17.75 -29.33 39.05
CA ILE A 11 -17.91 -27.93 38.61
C ILE A 11 -18.33 -27.00 39.78
N LEU A 12 -19.05 -27.51 40.77
CA LEU A 12 -19.62 -26.70 41.86
C LEU A 12 -18.61 -26.23 42.94
N PHE A 13 -17.35 -26.67 42.89
CA PHE A 13 -16.36 -26.35 43.94
C PHE A 13 -15.56 -25.07 43.66
N VAL A 14 -15.50 -24.61 42.40
CA VAL A 14 -14.69 -23.45 41.99
C VAL A 14 -15.37 -22.12 42.35
N LEU A 15 -16.69 -22.02 42.19
CA LEU A 15 -17.45 -20.80 42.53
C LEU A 15 -17.43 -20.44 44.03
N VAL A 16 -17.23 -21.41 44.93
CA VAL A 16 -17.18 -21.17 46.39
C VAL A 16 -15.92 -20.39 46.80
N ILE A 17 -14.82 -20.51 46.06
CA ILE A 17 -13.57 -19.80 46.37
C ILE A 17 -13.62 -18.34 45.87
N CYS A 18 -14.31 -18.08 44.76
CA CYS A 18 -14.46 -16.72 44.21
C CYS A 18 -15.40 -15.80 45.02
N SER A 19 -16.17 -16.32 45.98
CA SER A 19 -17.09 -15.52 46.81
C SER A 19 -16.52 -15.03 48.15
N LEU A 20 -15.25 -15.32 48.49
CA LEU A 20 -14.74 -15.22 49.87
C LEU A 20 -13.58 -14.23 50.12
N LEU A 21 -13.20 -13.40 49.15
CA LEU A 21 -12.12 -12.41 49.31
C LEU A 21 -12.63 -10.97 49.22
N VAL A 22 -13.07 -10.43 50.36
CA VAL A 22 -13.46 -9.02 50.52
C VAL A 22 -12.91 -8.48 51.85
N LEU A 23 -12.10 -7.41 51.76
CA LEU A 23 -11.71 -6.43 52.80
C LEU A 23 -10.60 -6.80 53.85
N PRO A 24 -9.93 -5.80 54.49
CA PRO A 24 -8.45 -5.79 54.57
C PRO A 24 -7.85 -5.50 55.97
N ALA A 25 -6.55 -5.16 55.97
CA ALA A 25 -5.77 -4.36 56.94
C ALA A 25 -4.81 -5.07 57.93
N ALA A 26 -3.57 -4.55 57.93
CA ALA A 26 -2.57 -4.33 59.01
C ALA A 26 -2.42 -5.31 60.20
N GLY A 27 -1.16 -5.62 60.57
CA GLY A 27 -0.80 -5.96 61.96
C GLY A 27 0.28 -7.04 62.19
N GLU A 28 1.54 -6.60 62.34
CA GLU A 28 2.62 -7.10 63.22
C GLU A 28 2.75 -8.58 63.71
N ALA A 29 3.90 -9.18 63.35
CA ALA A 29 4.93 -9.78 64.24
C ALA A 29 4.72 -11.03 65.16
N PHE A 30 5.26 -12.19 64.69
CA PHE A 30 6.24 -13.10 65.38
C PHE A 30 5.87 -13.86 66.72
N PRO A 31 6.68 -14.83 67.23
CA PRO A 31 6.80 -16.25 66.82
C PRO A 31 6.78 -17.18 68.10
N PRO A 32 7.58 -18.28 68.31
CA PRO A 32 8.20 -19.30 67.44
C PRO A 32 7.90 -20.78 67.86
N GLY A 33 8.46 -21.79 67.18
CA GLY A 33 8.44 -23.19 67.63
C GLY A 33 9.34 -24.17 66.85
N ASN A 34 10.56 -24.40 67.36
CA ASN A 34 11.57 -25.34 66.81
C ASN A 34 11.08 -26.79 66.65
N VAL A 35 11.57 -27.51 65.62
CA VAL A 35 12.64 -28.54 65.76
C VAL A 35 13.45 -28.66 64.45
N ALA A 36 14.75 -28.91 64.54
CA ALA A 36 15.68 -29.26 63.43
C ALA A 36 16.43 -30.57 63.84
N PRO A 37 17.61 -30.98 63.30
CA PRO A 37 18.31 -30.64 62.05
C PRO A 37 18.86 -31.90 61.31
N GLY A 38 19.71 -31.66 60.28
CA GLY A 38 20.77 -32.59 59.84
C GLY A 38 20.42 -33.43 58.61
N GLU A 39 21.35 -33.77 57.72
CA GLU A 39 22.80 -33.53 57.57
C GLU A 39 23.14 -33.95 56.10
N SER A 40 24.24 -33.62 55.41
CA SER A 40 25.48 -32.87 55.69
C SER A 40 26.24 -32.67 54.35
N THR A 41 26.66 -31.43 54.06
CA THR A 41 27.99 -30.95 53.55
C THR A 41 28.73 -31.67 52.38
N VAL A 42 29.75 -31.14 51.67
CA VAL A 42 30.76 -30.08 51.94
C VAL A 42 31.10 -29.26 50.67
N ASN A 43 31.38 -27.97 50.90
CA ASN A 43 32.19 -26.94 50.21
C ASN A 43 33.15 -27.40 49.07
N ASP A 44 33.58 -26.52 48.14
CA ASP A 44 34.66 -25.57 48.49
C ASP A 44 34.68 -24.16 47.86
N THR A 45 35.30 -23.29 48.65
CA THR A 45 35.49 -21.82 48.60
C THR A 45 36.26 -21.28 47.37
N VAL A 46 36.03 -20.01 46.99
CA VAL A 46 36.99 -18.86 47.09
C VAL A 46 36.30 -17.53 46.72
N THR A 47 36.47 -16.51 47.56
CA THR A 47 36.34 -15.07 47.22
C THR A 47 37.65 -14.37 47.59
N PRO A 48 38.08 -13.33 46.85
CA PRO A 48 38.07 -11.94 47.39
C PRO A 48 37.77 -10.90 46.28
N GLU A 49 37.60 -9.58 46.48
CA GLU A 49 37.34 -8.71 47.64
C GLU A 49 36.74 -7.37 47.09
N VAL A 50 35.84 -6.73 47.87
CA VAL A 50 35.87 -5.29 48.30
C VAL A 50 36.25 -4.23 47.24
N THR A 51 35.41 -3.23 46.93
CA THR A 51 35.09 -2.09 47.82
C THR A 51 33.62 -1.59 47.80
N ALA A 52 33.14 -1.19 48.98
CA ALA A 52 31.96 -0.33 49.19
C ALA A 52 32.36 1.18 49.05
N MET A 53 31.49 2.21 49.12
CA MET A 53 30.57 2.58 50.20
C MET A 53 29.68 3.81 49.83
N GLU A 54 28.51 3.90 50.47
CA GLU A 54 27.77 5.12 50.92
C GLU A 54 27.15 6.16 49.95
N THR A 55 25.81 6.16 49.93
CA THR A 55 24.94 7.32 50.31
C THR A 55 24.99 7.54 51.86
N PRO A 56 24.59 8.68 52.49
CA PRO A 56 23.51 9.61 52.04
C PRO A 56 23.55 11.12 52.47
N GLN A 57 22.51 11.87 52.06
CA GLN A 57 21.74 12.91 52.79
C GLN A 57 22.22 14.37 53.02
N ALA A 58 21.26 15.29 52.83
CA ALA A 58 20.91 16.50 53.63
C ALA A 58 21.09 17.92 53.04
N THR A 59 19.94 18.61 52.92
CA THR A 59 19.65 20.07 52.82
C THR A 59 20.03 20.82 54.13
N PRO A 60 19.93 22.19 54.28
CA PRO A 60 18.95 23.17 53.73
C PRO A 60 19.61 24.49 53.21
N THR A 61 19.04 25.71 53.09
CA THR A 61 17.77 26.36 53.54
C THR A 61 17.43 27.62 52.71
N GLU A 62 16.13 27.97 52.60
CA GLU A 62 15.52 29.34 52.57
C GLU A 62 15.95 30.41 51.52
N GLU A 63 15.12 31.40 51.14
CA GLU A 63 13.91 31.98 51.77
C GLU A 63 12.89 32.53 50.74
N SER A 64 11.58 32.34 51.04
CA SER A 64 10.38 33.24 50.94
C SER A 64 10.22 34.25 49.76
N VAL A 65 9.01 34.65 49.30
CA VAL A 65 7.79 35.06 50.04
C VAL A 65 6.49 34.73 49.25
N ASP A 66 5.42 34.46 50.00
CA ASP A 66 4.01 34.20 49.62
C ASP A 66 3.14 35.15 50.51
N PRO A 67 1.78 35.29 50.45
CA PRO A 67 0.73 34.84 49.50
C PRO A 67 -0.26 36.05 49.22
N PRO A 68 -1.62 35.98 49.18
CA PRO A 68 -2.61 34.90 48.91
C PRO A 68 -3.86 35.27 48.03
N VAL A 69 -4.73 34.26 47.80
CA VAL A 69 -6.22 34.29 47.93
C VAL A 69 -7.16 34.67 46.75
N GLU A 70 -8.19 33.80 46.61
CA GLU A 70 -9.56 33.92 46.06
C GLU A 70 -9.88 34.03 44.55
N GLU A 71 -10.82 33.15 44.12
CA GLU A 71 -11.72 33.38 42.98
C GLU A 71 -12.66 34.57 43.25
N PRO A 72 -13.28 35.15 42.20
CA PRO A 72 -14.74 35.02 42.18
C PRO A 72 -15.41 34.82 40.80
N THR A 73 -16.55 34.15 40.88
CA THR A 73 -17.70 34.16 39.96
C THR A 73 -18.06 35.52 39.34
N GLY A 74 -18.65 35.53 38.12
CA GLY A 74 -19.42 36.70 37.67
C GLY A 74 -19.88 36.75 36.20
N THR A 75 -20.93 36.02 35.82
CA THR A 75 -21.76 36.35 34.64
C THR A 75 -22.62 37.60 34.92
N PRO A 76 -23.00 38.36 33.88
CA PRO A 76 -24.37 38.87 33.85
C PRO A 76 -25.03 38.89 32.47
N THR A 77 -26.15 38.19 32.37
CA THR A 77 -27.32 38.55 31.55
C THR A 77 -28.26 39.39 32.47
N GLU A 78 -29.17 40.28 32.06
CA GLU A 78 -30.30 40.12 31.12
C GLU A 78 -31.08 41.47 30.98
N GLU A 79 -31.86 41.61 29.88
CA GLU A 79 -33.24 42.17 29.82
C GLU A 79 -33.49 43.72 29.97
N PRO A 80 -34.62 44.29 29.46
CA PRO A 80 -35.94 43.63 29.33
C PRO A 80 -36.83 43.79 28.07
N VAL A 81 -37.56 42.70 27.77
CA VAL A 81 -39.02 42.56 27.60
C VAL A 81 -39.78 43.59 26.72
N ASP A 82 -40.43 43.15 25.62
CA ASP A 82 -41.87 42.79 25.68
C ASP A 82 -42.41 42.01 24.44
N ALA A 83 -43.43 41.18 24.67
CA ALA A 83 -44.24 40.48 23.65
C ALA A 83 -45.71 40.50 24.11
N PRO A 84 -46.73 40.26 23.25
CA PRO A 84 -47.27 38.89 23.26
C PRO A 84 -48.05 38.37 22.00
N THR A 85 -47.79 37.11 21.64
CA THR A 85 -48.74 35.98 21.39
C THR A 85 -49.79 35.91 20.23
N GLU A 86 -49.91 34.66 19.71
CA GLU A 86 -51.09 33.92 19.19
C GLU A 86 -51.26 33.62 17.67
N SER A 87 -50.75 32.44 17.29
CA SER A 87 -51.40 31.29 16.58
C SER A 87 -52.27 31.45 15.29
N LEU A 88 -51.78 30.76 14.23
CA LEU A 88 -52.49 29.87 13.28
C LEU A 88 -53.87 30.27 12.69
N SER A 89 -53.94 30.56 11.38
CA SER A 89 -54.62 29.66 10.40
C SER A 89 -54.55 30.14 8.92
N ALA A 90 -54.67 29.16 8.02
CA ALA A 90 -55.17 29.22 6.63
C ALA A 90 -54.45 30.08 5.56
N ALA A 91 -53.86 29.40 4.57
CA ALA A 91 -53.66 29.93 3.21
C ALA A 91 -55.00 30.03 2.45
N PRO A 92 -55.10 30.82 1.35
CA PRO A 92 -54.63 30.29 0.07
C PRO A 92 -53.87 31.27 -0.85
N THR A 93 -52.86 30.71 -1.52
CA THR A 93 -52.25 31.09 -2.83
C THR A 93 -52.66 32.40 -3.51
N LEU A 94 -51.69 33.32 -3.60
CA LEU A 94 -51.41 34.12 -4.81
C LEU A 94 -49.89 34.10 -5.03
N PHE A 95 -49.47 33.95 -6.29
CA PHE A 95 -48.07 33.71 -6.66
C PHE A 95 -47.17 34.90 -6.32
N SER A 96 -46.11 34.64 -5.55
CA SER A 96 -44.99 35.56 -5.34
C SER A 96 -43.70 34.82 -5.67
N THR A 97 -43.05 35.18 -6.77
CA THR A 97 -41.69 34.75 -7.09
C THR A 97 -40.72 35.54 -6.22
N THR A 98 -40.49 35.06 -4.99
CA THR A 98 -39.37 35.51 -4.17
C THR A 98 -38.09 34.83 -4.67
N GLY A 99 -37.52 35.37 -5.75
CA GLY A 99 -36.09 35.20 -5.98
C GLY A 99 -35.38 35.98 -4.88
N THR A 100 -34.65 35.29 -4.01
CA THR A 100 -33.60 35.91 -3.20
C THR A 100 -32.57 36.52 -4.14
N GLU A 101 -32.16 37.76 -3.89
CA GLU A 101 -31.03 38.33 -4.64
C GLU A 101 -29.78 37.48 -4.38
N PRO A 102 -28.92 37.25 -5.39
CA PRO A 102 -27.71 36.45 -5.25
C PRO A 102 -26.75 37.06 -4.23
N GLU A 103 -25.99 36.22 -3.54
CA GLU A 103 -24.90 36.68 -2.68
C GLU A 103 -23.73 37.20 -3.53
N VAL A 104 -23.31 38.45 -3.31
CA VAL A 104 -22.16 39.02 -4.01
C VAL A 104 -20.91 38.78 -3.16
N LEU A 105 -20.07 37.85 -3.62
CA LEU A 105 -18.84 37.46 -2.93
C LEU A 105 -17.69 38.45 -3.22
N PHE A 106 -17.71 39.09 -4.40
CA PHE A 106 -16.82 40.19 -4.76
C PHE A 106 -17.45 41.05 -5.87
N ASP A 107 -17.30 42.37 -5.80
CA ASP A 107 -17.62 43.31 -6.89
C ASP A 107 -16.61 44.46 -6.88
N GLY A 108 -15.70 44.49 -7.86
CA GLY A 108 -14.59 45.45 -7.85
C GLY A 108 -13.62 45.38 -9.02
N THR A 109 -12.47 46.03 -8.86
CA THR A 109 -11.34 46.00 -9.81
C THR A 109 -10.26 45.07 -9.27
N VAL A 110 -9.68 44.24 -10.15
CA VAL A 110 -8.58 43.32 -9.84
C VAL A 110 -7.39 43.67 -10.72
N THR A 111 -6.31 44.13 -10.12
CA THR A 111 -5.04 44.40 -10.83
C THR A 111 -4.24 43.11 -10.91
N LEU A 112 -3.83 42.72 -12.11
CA LEU A 112 -3.06 41.50 -12.38
C LEU A 112 -1.72 41.85 -13.04
N PRO A 113 -0.57 41.37 -12.49
CA PRO A 113 0.70 41.46 -13.18
C PRO A 113 0.75 40.47 -14.35
N ARG A 114 1.69 40.62 -15.28
CA ARG A 114 2.00 39.54 -16.24
C ARG A 114 2.69 38.36 -15.53
N GLY A 115 3.03 37.32 -16.29
CA GLY A 115 3.67 36.12 -15.74
C GLY A 115 2.67 35.12 -15.19
N ALA A 116 3.11 34.29 -14.25
CA ALA A 116 2.36 33.14 -13.77
C ALA A 116 2.33 33.01 -12.25
N PHE A 117 1.25 32.42 -11.74
CA PHE A 117 1.09 31.96 -10.37
C PHE A 117 1.16 30.43 -10.30
N VAL A 118 1.14 29.88 -9.08
CA VAL A 118 1.09 28.42 -8.86
C VAL A 118 -0.31 28.01 -8.45
N LEU A 119 -0.96 27.19 -9.29
CA LEU A 119 -2.23 26.54 -9.02
C LEU A 119 -1.99 25.11 -8.54
N THR A 120 -2.50 24.74 -7.37
CA THR A 120 -2.52 23.35 -6.90
C THR A 120 -3.90 22.73 -7.14
N ALA A 121 -3.97 21.61 -7.86
CA ALA A 121 -5.22 20.91 -8.09
C ALA A 121 -5.60 20.04 -6.89
N TYR A 122 -6.82 20.19 -6.36
CA TYR A 122 -7.18 19.56 -5.07
C TYR A 122 -7.31 18.03 -5.14
N ASN A 123 -7.63 17.48 -6.32
CA ASN A 123 -7.90 16.05 -6.49
C ASN A 123 -6.63 15.21 -6.72
N SER A 124 -5.50 15.83 -7.05
CA SER A 124 -4.23 15.17 -7.35
C SER A 124 -3.08 15.68 -6.46
N GLY A 125 -3.23 16.86 -5.86
CA GLY A 125 -2.15 17.59 -5.19
C GLY A 125 -1.11 18.18 -6.14
N LYS A 126 -1.20 17.95 -7.46
CA LYS A 126 -0.20 18.41 -8.43
C LYS A 126 -0.29 19.92 -8.65
N SER A 127 0.87 20.52 -8.83
CA SER A 127 1.05 21.98 -8.89
C SER A 127 1.47 22.43 -10.29
N TYR A 128 0.84 23.50 -10.77
CA TYR A 128 0.92 23.94 -12.15
C TYR A 128 1.15 25.44 -12.26
N ALA A 129 1.91 25.86 -13.27
CA ALA A 129 2.02 27.27 -13.61
C ALA A 129 0.80 27.69 -14.44
N VAL A 130 0.07 28.70 -13.97
CA VAL A 130 -1.08 29.28 -14.69
C VAL A 130 -0.84 30.76 -14.88
N MET A 131 -1.15 31.27 -16.08
CA MET A 131 -0.91 32.67 -16.43
C MET A 131 -1.86 33.59 -15.65
N ASN A 132 -1.33 34.67 -15.09
CA ASN A 132 -2.13 35.64 -14.32
C ASN A 132 -3.24 36.30 -15.16
N PRO A 133 -3.05 36.70 -16.44
CA PRO A 133 -4.11 37.32 -17.25
C PRO A 133 -5.11 36.29 -17.78
N THR A 134 -5.72 35.51 -16.90
CA THR A 134 -6.74 34.48 -17.20
C THR A 134 -7.87 34.53 -16.16
N PRO A 135 -9.07 34.00 -16.45
CA PRO A 135 -10.12 33.91 -15.44
C PRO A 135 -9.70 33.24 -14.13
N LEU A 136 -8.85 32.20 -14.16
CA LEU A 136 -8.29 31.63 -12.92
C LEU A 136 -7.33 32.57 -12.20
N GLY A 137 -6.57 33.41 -12.91
CA GLY A 137 -5.72 34.42 -12.27
C GLY A 137 -6.53 35.54 -11.60
N VAL A 138 -7.65 35.97 -12.20
CA VAL A 138 -8.64 36.85 -11.54
C VAL A 138 -9.14 36.20 -10.24
N LEU A 139 -9.62 34.94 -10.33
CA LEU A 139 -10.12 34.22 -9.16
C LEU A 139 -9.04 34.06 -8.07
N HIS A 140 -7.80 33.76 -8.46
CA HIS A 140 -6.70 33.60 -7.52
C HIS A 140 -6.31 34.92 -6.83
N ALA A 141 -6.27 36.04 -7.56
CA ALA A 141 -5.96 37.35 -6.96
C ALA A 141 -7.06 37.78 -5.97
N ILE A 142 -8.33 37.51 -6.26
CA ILE A 142 -9.43 37.73 -5.30
C ILE A 142 -9.34 36.73 -4.13
N ALA A 143 -8.91 35.48 -4.37
CA ALA A 143 -8.68 34.48 -3.33
C ALA A 143 -7.66 34.98 -2.29
N GLU A 144 -6.54 35.54 -2.76
CA GLU A 144 -5.51 36.13 -1.91
C GLU A 144 -5.94 37.45 -1.23
N SER A 145 -6.76 38.29 -1.88
CA SER A 145 -7.20 39.57 -1.29
C SER A 145 -8.23 39.40 -0.17
N GLU A 146 -9.24 38.54 -0.36
CA GLU A 146 -10.31 38.33 0.63
C GLU A 146 -9.99 37.21 1.64
N GLY A 147 -8.96 36.39 1.37
CA GLY A 147 -8.49 35.33 2.28
C GLY A 147 -9.35 34.07 2.30
N TRP A 148 -9.83 33.65 1.12
CA TRP A 148 -10.80 32.57 0.91
C TRP A 148 -10.26 31.53 -0.10
N VAL A 149 -10.82 30.32 -0.10
CA VAL A 149 -10.28 29.16 -0.84
C VAL A 149 -11.18 28.75 -2.01
N TYR A 150 -10.56 28.42 -3.13
CA TYR A 150 -11.21 27.86 -4.32
C TYR A 150 -10.65 26.47 -4.67
N ASN A 151 -11.52 25.59 -5.15
CA ASN A 151 -11.24 24.20 -5.49
C ASN A 151 -11.26 24.02 -7.00
N VAL A 152 -10.10 23.70 -7.58
CA VAL A 152 -9.93 23.42 -9.02
C VAL A 152 -9.37 22.02 -9.23
N THR A 153 -9.96 21.28 -10.18
CA THR A 153 -9.50 19.94 -10.57
C THR A 153 -8.69 19.94 -11.86
N ASP A 154 -7.67 19.09 -11.92
CA ASP A 154 -6.85 18.78 -13.09
C ASP A 154 -7.37 17.56 -13.89
N LYS A 155 -8.56 17.05 -13.60
CA LYS A 155 -9.13 15.84 -14.23
C LYS A 155 -9.15 15.85 -15.77
N LYS A 156 -9.19 17.04 -16.40
CA LYS A 156 -9.09 17.22 -17.86
C LYS A 156 -7.75 17.77 -18.34
N TYR A 157 -6.78 17.95 -17.45
CA TYR A 157 -5.52 18.61 -17.77
C TYR A 157 -4.59 17.71 -18.61
N ALA A 158 -4.55 16.40 -18.34
CA ALA A 158 -3.75 15.46 -19.13
C ALA A 158 -4.22 15.38 -20.60
N GLU A 159 -5.53 15.24 -20.83
CA GLU A 159 -6.12 15.10 -22.16
C GLU A 159 -6.28 16.43 -22.92
N MET A 160 -6.76 17.47 -22.23
CA MET A 160 -7.23 18.71 -22.86
C MET A 160 -6.43 19.96 -22.44
N ARG A 161 -5.54 19.86 -21.43
CA ARG A 161 -4.83 20.98 -20.79
C ARG A 161 -5.76 22.02 -20.14
N ILE A 162 -6.93 21.56 -19.66
CA ILE A 162 -7.98 22.35 -19.02
C ILE A 162 -8.05 22.06 -17.52
N PHE A 163 -8.23 23.12 -16.73
CA PHE A 163 -8.66 23.06 -15.33
C PHE A 163 -10.17 23.32 -15.22
N LEU A 164 -10.84 22.64 -14.29
CA LEU A 164 -12.27 22.85 -14.00
C LEU A 164 -12.44 23.41 -12.58
N LEU A 165 -13.27 24.44 -12.45
CA LEU A 165 -13.66 25.02 -11.17
C LEU A 165 -14.81 24.20 -10.57
N ASP A 166 -14.54 23.53 -9.46
CA ASP A 166 -15.51 22.66 -8.78
C ASP A 166 -16.01 23.25 -7.44
N GLY A 167 -15.42 24.34 -6.94
CA GLY A 167 -16.02 25.09 -5.83
C GLY A 167 -15.27 26.33 -5.38
N ILE A 168 -15.95 27.18 -4.61
CA ILE A 168 -15.37 28.34 -3.93
C ILE A 168 -16.06 28.48 -2.57
N GLU A 169 -15.30 28.50 -1.46
CA GLU A 169 -15.82 28.46 -0.08
C GLU A 169 -16.91 27.40 0.13
N SER A 170 -18.12 27.80 0.54
CA SER A 170 -19.28 26.91 0.75
C SER A 170 -19.98 26.49 -0.54
N TYR A 171 -19.70 27.15 -1.66
CA TYR A 171 -20.32 26.94 -2.97
C TYR A 171 -19.57 25.86 -3.75
N GLN A 172 -19.85 24.60 -3.39
CA GLN A 172 -19.24 23.40 -3.96
C GLN A 172 -20.19 22.71 -4.94
N LYS A 173 -19.67 22.30 -6.09
CA LYS A 173 -20.40 21.71 -7.21
C LYS A 173 -21.25 20.49 -6.82
N GLY A 174 -22.49 20.48 -7.30
CA GLY A 174 -23.45 19.41 -7.05
C GLY A 174 -24.65 19.50 -7.98
N SER A 175 -25.80 19.93 -7.45
CA SER A 175 -26.98 20.28 -8.26
C SER A 175 -26.90 21.68 -8.89
N GLU A 176 -25.91 22.47 -8.46
CA GLU A 176 -25.54 23.78 -8.99
C GLU A 176 -24.03 23.76 -9.26
N GLU A 177 -23.55 24.61 -10.17
CA GLU A 177 -22.12 24.70 -10.51
C GLU A 177 -21.70 26.13 -10.87
N TRP A 178 -20.39 26.34 -11.01
CA TRP A 178 -19.80 27.64 -11.35
C TRP A 178 -19.68 27.83 -12.87
N PHE A 179 -20.19 28.95 -13.37
CA PHE A 179 -20.09 29.40 -14.76
C PHE A 179 -19.29 30.70 -14.82
N CYS A 180 -18.31 30.80 -15.74
CA CYS A 180 -17.54 32.03 -15.94
C CYS A 180 -17.96 32.73 -17.23
N TYR A 181 -18.08 34.05 -17.17
CA TYR A 181 -18.33 34.92 -18.30
C TYR A 181 -17.21 35.94 -18.44
N VAL A 182 -16.72 36.14 -19.66
CA VAL A 182 -15.76 37.20 -20.00
C VAL A 182 -16.43 38.13 -21.00
N ASN A 183 -16.57 39.41 -20.65
CA ASN A 183 -17.29 40.43 -21.42
C ASN A 183 -18.72 40.00 -21.86
N GLY A 184 -19.40 39.22 -21.00
CA GLY A 184 -20.75 38.69 -21.27
C GLY A 184 -20.79 37.46 -22.19
N VAL A 185 -19.64 36.87 -22.55
CA VAL A 185 -19.54 35.60 -23.27
C VAL A 185 -19.21 34.47 -22.30
N LEU A 186 -20.01 33.39 -22.30
CA LEU A 186 -19.77 32.20 -21.49
C LEU A 186 -18.44 31.53 -21.89
N ASN A 187 -17.59 31.26 -20.90
CA ASN A 187 -16.31 30.59 -21.03
C ASN A 187 -16.17 29.56 -19.91
N ASP A 188 -16.77 28.38 -20.07
CA ASP A 188 -16.77 27.30 -19.06
C ASP A 188 -15.72 26.20 -19.33
N GLY A 189 -15.07 26.19 -20.49
CA GLY A 189 -14.13 25.14 -20.90
C GLY A 189 -14.76 23.76 -21.12
N ILE A 190 -16.09 23.65 -21.16
CA ILE A 190 -16.80 22.37 -21.30
C ILE A 190 -16.97 22.02 -22.79
N ALA A 191 -17.25 23.02 -23.64
CA ALA A 191 -17.54 22.83 -25.06
C ALA A 191 -16.28 22.77 -25.96
N ASP A 192 -15.26 23.55 -25.65
CA ASP A 192 -13.96 23.55 -26.32
C ASP A 192 -12.82 23.92 -25.34
N ASN A 193 -11.57 23.66 -25.72
CA ASN A 193 -10.41 23.99 -24.88
C ASN A 193 -9.95 25.45 -24.97
N THR A 194 -10.44 26.21 -25.94
CA THR A 194 -10.12 27.63 -26.12
C THR A 194 -10.87 28.55 -25.15
N SER A 195 -12.03 28.11 -24.67
CA SER A 195 -12.88 28.79 -23.68
C SER A 195 -12.60 28.39 -22.22
N ALA A 196 -11.50 27.68 -21.98
CA ALA A 196 -11.12 27.22 -20.64
C ALA A 196 -10.57 28.35 -19.75
N LEU A 197 -10.86 28.27 -18.45
CA LEU A 197 -10.53 29.28 -17.44
C LEU A 197 -9.02 29.58 -17.30
N ASN A 198 -8.16 28.67 -17.77
CA ASN A 198 -6.70 28.78 -17.77
C ASN A 198 -6.10 29.03 -19.17
N VAL A 199 -6.93 29.25 -20.18
CA VAL A 199 -6.56 29.42 -21.61
C VAL A 199 -7.06 30.74 -22.17
N VAL A 200 -8.21 31.24 -21.73
CA VAL A 200 -8.74 32.55 -22.11
C VAL A 200 -7.80 33.64 -21.60
N GLU A 201 -7.12 34.32 -22.52
CA GLU A 201 -6.29 35.50 -22.24
C GLU A 201 -7.17 36.74 -22.05
N LEU A 202 -6.94 37.47 -20.95
CA LEU A 202 -7.65 38.69 -20.58
C LEU A 202 -6.87 39.94 -21.01
N SER A 203 -7.61 40.97 -21.41
CA SER A 203 -7.12 42.30 -21.74
C SER A 203 -7.46 43.32 -20.66
N ASP A 204 -6.75 44.45 -20.64
CA ASP A 204 -7.05 45.58 -19.78
C ASP A 204 -8.49 46.10 -20.01
N GLY A 205 -9.26 46.24 -18.93
CA GLY A 205 -10.67 46.64 -18.95
C GLY A 205 -11.67 45.50 -19.25
N ASP A 206 -11.23 44.25 -19.41
CA ASP A 206 -12.15 43.11 -19.51
C ASP A 206 -12.96 42.92 -18.22
N VAL A 207 -14.21 42.48 -18.36
CA VAL A 207 -15.07 42.14 -17.22
C VAL A 207 -15.20 40.63 -17.11
N VAL A 208 -14.76 40.06 -15.99
CA VAL A 208 -14.91 38.64 -15.66
C VAL A 208 -15.97 38.49 -14.58
N THR A 209 -16.99 37.68 -14.85
CA THR A 209 -18.08 37.43 -13.90
C THR A 209 -18.26 35.93 -13.70
N PHE A 210 -18.17 35.44 -12.46
CA PHE A 210 -18.53 34.07 -12.12
C PHE A 210 -19.91 34.04 -11.47
N TYR A 211 -20.72 33.06 -11.87
CA TYR A 211 -22.04 32.80 -11.33
C TYR A 211 -22.09 31.37 -10.80
N TYR A 212 -22.56 31.18 -9.58
CA TYR A 212 -22.92 29.85 -9.07
C TYR A 212 -24.43 29.67 -9.17
N GLY A 213 -24.90 28.54 -9.70
CA GLY A 213 -26.34 28.26 -9.79
C GLY A 213 -26.70 27.00 -10.58
N SER A 214 -27.99 26.68 -10.61
CA SER A 214 -28.56 25.52 -11.32
C SER A 214 -28.51 25.55 -12.86
N GLY A 215 -27.83 26.54 -13.45
CA GLY A 215 -27.56 26.65 -14.88
C GLY A 215 -26.87 27.96 -15.22
N SER A 216 -26.38 28.09 -16.45
CA SER A 216 -25.54 29.22 -16.87
C SER A 216 -26.24 30.58 -16.95
N ASN A 217 -27.54 30.70 -16.67
CA ASN A 217 -28.22 31.99 -16.73
C ASN A 217 -27.90 32.85 -15.48
N PRO A 218 -27.33 34.07 -15.65
CA PRO A 218 -27.10 35.01 -14.55
C PRO A 218 -28.34 35.30 -13.70
N ASP A 219 -29.54 35.32 -14.31
CA ASP A 219 -30.80 35.59 -13.59
C ASP A 219 -31.18 34.48 -12.58
N THR A 220 -30.51 33.32 -12.64
CA THR A 220 -30.72 32.17 -11.74
C THR A 220 -29.55 31.93 -10.80
N ALA A 221 -28.58 32.85 -10.73
CA ALA A 221 -27.45 32.72 -9.83
C ALA A 221 -27.87 32.79 -8.35
N THR A 222 -27.22 31.98 -7.52
CA THR A 222 -27.31 32.01 -6.05
C THR A 222 -26.11 32.73 -5.43
N ALA A 223 -24.96 32.77 -6.11
CA ALA A 223 -23.83 33.63 -5.77
C ALA A 223 -23.10 34.20 -7.00
N ILE A 224 -22.44 35.35 -6.84
CA ILE A 224 -21.79 36.12 -7.92
C ILE A 224 -20.42 36.66 -7.48
N ILE A 225 -19.45 36.60 -8.39
CA ILE A 225 -18.16 37.32 -8.36
C ILE A 225 -18.13 38.20 -9.60
N ASN A 226 -17.90 39.51 -9.45
CA ASN A 226 -17.78 40.43 -10.59
C ASN A 226 -16.46 41.23 -10.50
N ALA A 227 -15.61 41.10 -11.51
CA ALA A 227 -14.29 41.72 -11.54
C ALA A 227 -14.07 42.48 -12.84
N THR A 228 -13.66 43.75 -12.73
CA THR A 228 -13.04 44.50 -13.84
C THR A 228 -11.53 44.30 -13.77
N VAL A 229 -10.93 43.86 -14.86
CA VAL A 229 -9.50 43.55 -14.95
C VAL A 229 -8.71 44.82 -15.24
N GLU A 230 -7.63 45.06 -14.48
CA GLU A 230 -6.58 46.01 -14.79
C GLU A 230 -5.27 45.23 -14.97
N ILE A 231 -4.58 45.37 -16.11
CA ILE A 231 -3.33 44.66 -16.35
C ILE A 231 -2.14 45.58 -16.06
N ASP A 232 -1.32 45.23 -15.07
CA ASP A 232 -0.02 45.86 -14.89
C ASP A 232 0.96 45.28 -15.93
N GLU A 233 1.06 45.98 -17.07
CA GLU A 233 1.94 45.62 -18.19
C GLU A 233 3.44 45.80 -17.88
N ASP A 234 3.78 46.53 -16.81
CA ASP A 234 5.17 46.68 -16.36
C ASP A 234 5.55 45.62 -15.31
N ASP A 235 4.60 45.06 -14.55
CA ASP A 235 4.88 44.08 -13.50
C ASP A 235 4.78 42.61 -13.95
N TRP A 236 5.47 41.71 -13.22
CA TRP A 236 5.43 40.27 -13.49
C TRP A 236 5.69 39.41 -12.25
N THR A 237 5.16 38.19 -12.26
CA THR A 237 5.49 37.12 -11.29
C THR A 237 6.18 35.94 -11.95
N LEU A 238 7.10 35.31 -11.21
CA LEU A 238 7.78 34.07 -11.58
C LEU A 238 7.28 32.93 -10.68
N ALA A 239 6.53 31.98 -11.24
CA ALA A 239 6.07 30.79 -10.53
C ALA A 239 7.19 29.74 -10.41
N LEU A 240 7.48 29.27 -9.20
CA LEU A 240 8.50 28.28 -8.90
C LEU A 240 7.84 27.04 -8.27
N ILE A 241 8.03 25.87 -8.88
CA ILE A 241 7.31 24.63 -8.57
C ILE A 241 8.30 23.49 -8.37
N GLY A 242 8.26 22.83 -7.21
CA GLY A 242 9.13 21.71 -6.83
C GLY A 242 8.66 21.03 -5.55
N VAL A 243 9.59 20.68 -4.64
CA VAL A 243 9.28 20.15 -3.29
C VAL A 243 8.39 21.12 -2.50
N ARG A 244 8.53 22.42 -2.81
CA ARG A 244 7.63 23.49 -2.36
C ARG A 244 7.33 24.44 -3.51
N ASN A 245 6.20 25.14 -3.40
CA ASN A 245 5.81 26.18 -4.35
C ASN A 245 6.19 27.56 -3.81
N VAL A 246 6.63 28.44 -4.70
CA VAL A 246 6.93 29.86 -4.41
C VAL A 246 6.50 30.70 -5.60
N VAL A 247 5.80 31.80 -5.38
CA VAL A 247 5.64 32.86 -6.38
C VAL A 247 6.65 33.96 -6.04
N LEU A 248 7.47 34.36 -7.00
CA LEU A 248 8.47 35.41 -6.83
C LEU A 248 8.07 36.65 -7.65
N PRO A 249 7.62 37.74 -7.00
CA PRO A 249 7.32 39.00 -7.68
C PRO A 249 8.57 39.67 -8.27
N ARG A 250 8.36 40.51 -9.28
CA ARG A 250 9.41 41.37 -9.87
C ARG A 250 10.13 42.20 -8.81
N SER A 251 9.39 42.81 -7.87
CA SER A 251 9.93 43.64 -6.78
C SER A 251 11.02 42.91 -6.01
N ASP A 252 10.70 41.70 -5.58
CA ASP A 252 11.52 40.88 -4.68
C ASP A 252 12.73 40.32 -5.42
N TYR A 253 12.56 39.98 -6.70
CA TYR A 253 13.63 39.59 -7.59
C TYR A 253 14.65 40.73 -7.81
N GLU A 254 14.17 41.95 -8.14
CA GLU A 254 15.03 43.12 -8.32
C GLU A 254 15.67 43.57 -6.99
N GLU A 255 14.91 43.56 -5.89
CA GLU A 255 15.41 43.90 -4.55
C GLU A 255 16.52 42.93 -4.11
N THR A 256 16.33 41.62 -4.27
CA THR A 256 17.33 40.59 -3.94
C THR A 256 18.65 40.84 -4.67
N ILE A 257 18.58 41.12 -5.98
CA ILE A 257 19.76 41.43 -6.80
C ILE A 257 20.44 42.74 -6.37
N SER A 258 19.66 43.73 -5.93
CA SER A 258 20.17 45.04 -5.50
C SER A 258 20.80 45.02 -4.11
N SER A 259 20.23 44.24 -3.19
CA SER A 259 20.60 44.18 -1.78
C SER A 259 21.68 43.12 -1.49
N MET A 260 21.70 42.02 -2.24
CA MET A 260 22.61 40.89 -2.02
C MET A 260 23.52 40.64 -3.24
N SER A 261 24.74 41.17 -3.18
CA SER A 261 25.72 41.04 -4.27
C SER A 261 26.09 39.59 -4.65
N SER A 262 25.88 38.61 -3.76
CA SER A 262 26.03 37.18 -4.06
C SER A 262 24.98 36.63 -5.02
N HIS A 263 23.77 37.22 -5.01
CA HIS A 263 22.64 36.85 -5.87
C HIS A 263 22.67 37.57 -7.22
N ARG A 264 23.68 38.41 -7.47
CA ARG A 264 23.85 39.12 -8.75
C ARG A 264 25.00 38.52 -9.56
N ALA A 265 24.71 38.12 -10.80
CA ALA A 265 25.72 37.71 -11.77
C ALA A 265 25.57 38.44 -13.10
N THR A 266 26.67 38.42 -13.88
CA THR A 266 26.72 38.96 -15.24
C THR A 266 27.42 37.97 -16.16
N GLY A 267 26.88 37.74 -17.35
CA GLY A 267 27.42 36.78 -18.31
C GLY A 267 27.00 37.06 -19.74
N PRO A 268 27.67 36.45 -20.75
CA PRO A 268 27.31 36.62 -22.15
C PRO A 268 26.09 35.77 -22.53
N ASP A 269 25.37 36.17 -23.58
CA ASP A 269 24.58 35.23 -24.38
C ASP A 269 25.37 34.71 -25.59
N HIS A 270 24.76 33.80 -26.37
CA HIS A 270 25.33 33.26 -27.60
C HIS A 270 25.55 34.31 -28.72
N LYS A 271 25.13 35.56 -28.53
CA LYS A 271 25.36 36.72 -29.42
C LYS A 271 26.37 37.72 -28.86
N SER A 272 27.00 37.40 -27.72
CA SER A 272 27.92 38.27 -26.98
C SER A 272 27.30 39.56 -26.41
N ASN A 273 25.98 39.61 -26.19
CA ASN A 273 25.41 40.66 -25.33
C ASN A 273 25.77 40.39 -23.87
N THR A 274 26.00 41.44 -23.08
CA THR A 274 26.23 41.29 -21.64
C THR A 274 24.89 41.31 -20.91
N TRP A 275 24.56 40.23 -20.21
CA TRP A 275 23.35 40.12 -19.40
C TRP A 275 23.64 40.26 -17.90
N GLU A 276 22.63 40.69 -17.15
CA GLU A 276 22.62 40.78 -15.69
C GLU A 276 21.33 40.17 -15.12
N GLY A 277 21.47 39.43 -14.01
CA GLY A 277 20.36 38.82 -13.29
C GLY A 277 20.81 37.89 -12.17
N MET A 278 19.93 36.97 -11.76
CA MET A 278 20.17 36.03 -10.66
C MET A 278 20.72 34.69 -11.16
N PRO A 279 21.78 34.12 -10.54
CA PRO A 279 22.21 32.76 -10.84
C PRO A 279 21.11 31.74 -10.56
N LEU A 280 20.90 30.82 -11.49
CA LEU A 280 19.79 29.86 -11.46
C LEU A 280 19.76 29.05 -10.16
N ARG A 281 20.93 28.65 -9.63
CA ARG A 281 21.01 27.88 -8.36
C ARG A 281 20.30 28.53 -7.18
N TYR A 282 20.23 29.87 -7.10
CA TYR A 282 19.57 30.54 -5.98
C TYR A 282 18.04 30.55 -6.12
N ILE A 283 17.55 30.49 -7.35
CA ILE A 283 16.11 30.39 -7.65
C ILE A 283 15.65 28.95 -7.40
N ILE A 284 16.43 27.97 -7.86
CA ILE A 284 16.15 26.56 -7.63
C ILE A 284 16.28 26.19 -6.14
N GLY A 285 17.25 26.78 -5.43
CA GLY A 285 17.43 26.64 -3.97
C GLY A 285 16.28 27.19 -3.11
N ALA A 286 15.24 27.75 -3.72
CA ALA A 286 14.00 28.13 -3.04
C ALA A 286 12.91 27.03 -3.13
N ILE A 287 13.12 25.99 -3.94
CA ILE A 287 12.12 24.96 -4.28
C ILE A 287 12.65 23.51 -4.36
N ASP A 288 13.96 23.28 -4.29
CA ASP A 288 14.58 21.95 -4.45
C ASP A 288 14.57 21.09 -3.18
N ASP A 289 14.44 21.68 -1.99
CA ASP A 289 14.06 20.97 -0.76
C ASP A 289 13.33 21.88 0.26
N TRP A 290 13.20 21.44 1.51
CA TRP A 290 12.55 22.19 2.60
C TRP A 290 13.49 23.16 3.36
N ASN A 291 14.79 23.21 3.07
CA ASN A 291 15.78 24.12 3.68
C ASN A 291 15.66 25.54 3.12
N TYR A 292 14.58 26.22 3.50
CA TYR A 292 14.20 27.49 2.90
C TYR A 292 15.20 28.65 3.14
N GLY A 293 15.59 29.31 2.05
CA GLY A 293 16.10 30.69 2.06
C GLY A 293 16.90 31.07 0.82
N MET A 294 16.97 32.35 0.48
CA MET A 294 17.87 32.84 -0.58
C MET A 294 19.31 32.91 -0.04
N SER A 295 19.96 31.75 0.07
CA SER A 295 21.36 31.63 0.46
C SER A 295 22.06 30.53 -0.34
N SER A 296 23.39 30.57 -0.45
CA SER A 296 24.14 29.52 -1.14
C SER A 296 24.16 28.18 -0.40
N ALA A 297 23.59 28.11 0.80
CA ALA A 297 23.45 26.89 1.59
C ALA A 297 22.04 26.25 1.46
N ALA A 298 21.09 26.94 0.83
CA ALA A 298 19.75 26.40 0.56
C ALA A 298 19.70 25.58 -0.73
N PHE A 299 20.49 25.98 -1.75
CA PHE A 299 20.60 25.19 -2.98
C PHE A 299 21.21 23.82 -2.71
N ASN A 300 20.49 22.78 -3.07
CA ASN A 300 20.92 21.41 -2.87
C ASN A 300 21.85 20.97 -4.02
N SER A 301 23.11 21.42 -3.95
CA SER A 301 24.16 21.09 -4.94
C SER A 301 24.33 19.58 -5.15
N ALA A 302 24.03 18.76 -4.13
CA ALA A 302 24.06 17.31 -4.24
C ALA A 302 22.93 16.82 -5.16
N LEU A 303 21.68 17.20 -4.86
CA LEU A 303 20.51 16.91 -5.69
C LEU A 303 20.68 17.40 -7.13
N ALA A 304 21.24 18.60 -7.33
CA ALA A 304 21.51 19.13 -8.66
C ALA A 304 22.62 18.38 -9.42
N ALA A 305 23.56 17.74 -8.70
CA ALA A 305 24.55 16.84 -9.28
C ALA A 305 24.01 15.43 -9.53
N ALA A 306 22.98 14.99 -8.80
CA ALA A 306 22.27 13.73 -9.04
C ALA A 306 21.52 13.76 -10.39
N GLY A 307 20.91 14.91 -10.69
CA GLY A 307 20.14 15.14 -11.90
C GLY A 307 18.63 15.06 -11.65
N TYR A 308 17.96 16.15 -11.98
CA TYR A 308 16.50 16.29 -12.08
C TYR A 308 16.20 17.23 -13.24
N ASP A 309 15.03 17.09 -13.83
CA ASP A 309 14.66 17.96 -14.95
C ASP A 309 14.28 19.35 -14.47
N ILE A 310 14.79 20.38 -15.14
CA ILE A 310 14.44 21.78 -14.95
C ILE A 310 13.67 22.20 -16.18
N THR A 311 12.37 22.42 -16.04
CA THR A 311 11.51 22.95 -17.09
C THR A 311 11.32 24.45 -16.89
N LEU A 312 11.80 25.25 -17.84
CA LEU A 312 11.46 26.67 -17.94
C LEU A 312 10.21 26.83 -18.81
N ILE A 313 9.21 27.55 -18.32
CA ILE A 313 7.98 27.85 -19.04
C ILE A 313 7.99 29.33 -19.44
N SER A 314 7.84 29.60 -20.73
CA SER A 314 7.81 30.94 -21.30
C SER A 314 6.38 31.50 -21.35
N ILE A 315 6.26 32.83 -21.38
CA ILE A 315 4.99 33.58 -21.43
C ILE A 315 4.12 33.23 -22.65
N ASP A 316 4.74 32.71 -23.71
CA ASP A 316 4.08 32.19 -24.92
C ASP A 316 3.73 30.68 -24.84
N GLY A 317 3.77 30.10 -23.65
CA GLY A 317 3.49 28.69 -23.37
C GLY A 317 4.59 27.71 -23.76
N ARG A 318 5.75 28.17 -24.27
CA ARG A 318 6.84 27.27 -24.65
C ARG A 318 7.60 26.74 -23.43
N GLU A 319 7.70 25.42 -23.33
CA GLU A 319 8.53 24.72 -22.35
C GLU A 319 9.96 24.51 -22.90
N THR A 320 10.98 24.68 -22.07
CA THR A 320 12.39 24.35 -22.36
C THR A 320 12.94 23.55 -21.19
N THR A 321 13.16 22.26 -21.39
CA THR A 321 13.57 21.32 -20.34
C THR A 321 15.03 20.91 -20.51
N PHE A 322 15.77 20.88 -19.41
CA PHE A 322 17.13 20.35 -19.35
C PHE A 322 17.42 19.79 -17.96
N ASN A 323 18.31 18.80 -17.89
CA ASN A 323 18.63 18.14 -16.63
C ASN A 323 19.69 18.92 -15.84
N SER A 324 19.54 19.02 -14.51
CA SER A 324 20.43 19.77 -13.61
C SER A 324 21.89 19.25 -13.59
N SER A 325 22.10 17.98 -13.96
CA SER A 325 23.42 17.32 -14.05
C SER A 325 24.39 17.97 -15.04
N ILE A 326 23.95 18.90 -15.89
CA ILE A 326 24.83 19.77 -16.71
C ILE A 326 25.73 20.69 -15.86
N GLY A 327 25.55 20.69 -14.54
CA GLY A 327 26.39 21.42 -13.60
C GLY A 327 25.91 22.85 -13.39
N ILE A 328 24.68 23.02 -12.91
CA ILE A 328 24.10 24.35 -12.64
C ILE A 328 24.62 25.03 -11.36
N ASP A 329 25.45 24.36 -10.55
CA ASP A 329 26.05 24.92 -9.33
C ASP A 329 27.20 25.91 -9.60
N ASN A 330 26.89 27.01 -10.28
CA ASN A 330 27.81 28.11 -10.58
C ASN A 330 27.06 29.35 -11.06
N ASN A 331 27.79 30.42 -11.40
CA ASN A 331 27.22 31.67 -11.92
C ASN A 331 27.14 31.69 -13.47
N ASN A 332 27.32 30.55 -14.15
CA ASN A 332 27.31 30.46 -15.62
C ASN A 332 25.89 30.27 -16.19
N PHE A 333 24.92 29.95 -15.33
CA PHE A 333 23.48 29.91 -15.62
C PHE A 333 22.82 31.07 -14.87
N ILE A 334 22.31 32.04 -15.61
CA ILE A 334 21.76 33.29 -15.11
C ILE A 334 20.37 33.45 -15.70
N LEU A 335 19.35 33.62 -14.85
CA LEU A 335 18.08 34.14 -15.29
C LEU A 335 18.26 35.67 -15.39
N GLY A 336 18.17 36.24 -16.59
CA GLY A 336 18.54 37.62 -16.89
C GLY A 336 17.33 38.52 -17.12
N TYR A 337 17.34 39.71 -16.50
CA TYR A 337 16.31 40.77 -16.67
C TYR A 337 16.87 42.06 -17.29
N LYS A 338 18.21 42.18 -17.34
CA LYS A 338 18.94 43.31 -17.92
C LYS A 338 19.86 42.84 -19.04
N VAL A 339 19.84 43.53 -20.17
CA VAL A 339 20.72 43.31 -21.33
C VAL A 339 21.45 44.60 -21.69
N ASN A 340 22.77 44.51 -21.83
CA ASN A 340 23.69 45.62 -22.11
C ASN A 340 23.50 46.85 -21.18
N GLY A 341 23.03 46.63 -19.95
CA GLY A 341 22.78 47.66 -18.93
C GLY A 341 21.37 48.26 -18.91
N ALA A 342 20.51 47.93 -19.87
CA ALA A 342 19.08 48.29 -19.86
C ALA A 342 18.23 47.14 -19.31
N VAL A 343 17.15 47.45 -18.58
CA VAL A 343 16.10 46.48 -18.24
C VAL A 343 15.39 46.09 -19.55
N LEU A 344 14.91 44.85 -19.64
CA LEU A 344 14.06 44.44 -20.76
C LEU A 344 12.77 45.28 -20.79
N ASP A 345 12.40 45.74 -21.97
CA ASP A 345 11.16 46.45 -22.24
C ASP A 345 10.00 45.43 -22.33
N PRO A 346 8.82 45.67 -21.75
CA PRO A 346 7.68 44.74 -21.85
C PRO A 346 7.27 44.38 -23.29
N SER A 347 7.58 45.23 -24.27
CA SER A 347 7.33 44.96 -25.69
C SER A 347 8.39 44.07 -26.37
N ASP A 348 9.50 43.73 -25.70
CA ASP A 348 10.50 42.78 -26.19
C ASP A 348 10.04 41.34 -25.92
N ALA A 349 10.01 40.49 -26.94
CA ALA A 349 9.69 39.06 -26.83
C ALA A 349 10.70 38.21 -26.01
N GLN A 350 11.62 38.85 -25.29
CA GLN A 350 12.52 38.29 -24.29
C GLN A 350 12.07 38.58 -22.85
N TRP A 351 11.18 39.54 -22.65
CA TRP A 351 10.61 39.94 -21.36
C TRP A 351 9.63 38.87 -20.83
N PRO A 352 9.57 38.64 -19.49
CA PRO A 352 10.28 39.36 -18.45
C PRO A 352 11.71 38.88 -18.19
N LEU A 353 11.99 37.59 -18.39
CA LEU A 353 13.24 36.95 -18.02
C LEU A 353 13.80 36.03 -19.11
N ARG A 354 15.13 35.88 -19.18
CA ARG A 354 15.80 35.03 -20.17
C ARG A 354 16.89 34.16 -19.55
N LEU A 355 16.95 32.86 -19.83
CA LEU A 355 18.10 32.03 -19.43
C LEU A 355 19.32 32.33 -20.32
N VAL A 356 20.43 32.73 -19.69
CA VAL A 356 21.67 33.22 -20.34
C VAL A 356 22.91 32.89 -19.49
N GLY A 357 24.09 33.17 -20.02
CA GLY A 357 25.38 32.96 -19.35
C GLY A 357 26.27 31.96 -20.08
N SER A 358 27.52 31.84 -19.61
CA SER A 358 28.58 31.04 -20.24
C SER A 358 28.34 29.52 -20.24
N GLY A 359 27.37 29.01 -19.47
CA GLY A 359 26.96 27.60 -19.46
C GLY A 359 25.74 27.32 -20.33
N VAL A 360 25.12 28.36 -20.90
CA VAL A 360 23.84 28.26 -21.62
C VAL A 360 24.08 28.21 -23.12
N ASN A 361 23.92 27.03 -23.70
CA ASN A 361 23.90 26.84 -25.14
C ASN A 361 22.69 27.54 -25.79
N SER A 362 22.73 27.78 -27.11
CA SER A 362 21.65 28.46 -27.85
C SER A 362 20.27 27.87 -27.57
N ASP A 363 20.20 26.55 -27.49
CA ASP A 363 18.97 25.76 -27.46
C ASP A 363 18.36 25.72 -26.05
N LEU A 364 19.14 26.08 -25.03
CA LEU A 364 18.69 26.25 -23.64
C LEU A 364 18.30 27.69 -23.30
N SER A 365 18.57 28.65 -24.19
CA SER A 365 18.39 30.09 -23.90
C SER A 365 16.93 30.53 -24.06
N ALA A 366 16.04 29.95 -23.24
CA ALA A 366 14.63 30.29 -23.11
C ALA A 366 14.44 31.78 -22.84
N LYS A 367 13.36 32.36 -23.39
CA LYS A 367 13.11 33.81 -23.43
C LYS A 367 11.67 34.08 -22.96
N GLY A 368 11.47 35.15 -22.21
CA GLY A 368 10.19 35.43 -21.56
C GLY A 368 9.78 34.36 -20.56
N VAL A 369 10.73 33.84 -19.77
CA VAL A 369 10.49 32.82 -18.74
C VAL A 369 9.61 33.42 -17.63
N VAL A 370 8.52 32.73 -17.31
CA VAL A 370 7.52 33.12 -16.29
C VAL A 370 7.23 32.01 -15.28
N ALA A 371 7.69 30.79 -15.52
CA ALA A 371 7.75 29.76 -14.49
C ALA A 371 8.97 28.84 -14.61
N ILE A 372 9.33 28.22 -13.49
CA ILE A 372 10.33 27.16 -13.39
C ILE A 372 9.71 26.00 -12.60
N ARG A 373 9.60 24.84 -13.24
CA ARG A 373 9.24 23.58 -12.58
C ARG A 373 10.46 22.67 -12.53
N ILE A 374 10.73 22.06 -11.38
CA ILE A 374 11.72 21.00 -11.24
C ILE A 374 11.05 19.62 -11.13
N GLY A 375 11.70 18.59 -11.67
CA GLY A 375 11.27 17.19 -11.67
C GLY A 375 11.47 16.49 -10.33
N VAL A 376 11.13 17.17 -9.24
CA VAL A 376 10.84 16.58 -7.93
C VAL A 376 9.42 17.02 -7.60
N GLU A 377 8.44 16.13 -7.85
CA GLU A 377 7.07 16.40 -7.44
C GLU A 377 7.00 16.55 -5.91
N ALA A 378 6.03 17.30 -5.39
CA ALA A 378 5.84 17.43 -3.95
C ALA A 378 5.54 16.03 -3.34
N GLY A 379 6.48 15.49 -2.56
CA GLY A 379 6.43 14.11 -2.05
C GLY A 379 7.30 13.11 -2.83
N SER A 380 7.93 13.50 -3.94
CA SER A 380 9.07 12.82 -4.54
C SER A 380 10.35 13.39 -3.95
N THR A 381 10.81 12.84 -2.82
CA THR A 381 12.16 13.10 -2.36
C THR A 381 13.14 12.28 -3.26
N PRO A 382 14.37 12.78 -3.54
CA PRO A 382 15.11 12.35 -4.73
C PRO A 382 16.04 11.15 -4.49
N PRO A 383 16.45 10.41 -5.55
CA PRO A 383 17.50 9.39 -5.43
C PRO A 383 18.82 10.05 -4.99
N PRO A 384 19.39 9.72 -3.82
CA PRO A 384 20.58 10.39 -3.32
C PRO A 384 21.83 10.10 -4.15
N PRO A 385 22.70 11.10 -4.38
CA PRO A 385 23.89 10.97 -5.19
C PRO A 385 25.05 10.34 -4.40
N ASN A 386 25.52 9.16 -4.85
CA ASN A 386 26.74 8.48 -4.35
C ASN A 386 26.77 8.11 -2.86
N GLY A 387 25.72 8.42 -2.11
CA GLY A 387 25.25 7.62 -0.97
C GLY A 387 24.29 6.54 -1.44
N GLY A 388 23.86 5.68 -0.53
CA GLY A 388 22.81 4.71 -0.83
C GLY A 388 21.42 5.34 -0.92
N THR A 389 20.55 4.83 -1.81
CA THR A 389 19.15 5.25 -1.92
C THR A 389 18.41 5.14 -0.58
N THR A 390 17.81 6.24 -0.13
CA THR A 390 17.14 6.40 1.17
C THR A 390 15.63 6.19 1.12
N GLU A 391 15.09 6.05 -0.09
CA GLU A 391 13.67 5.94 -0.39
C GLU A 391 13.45 5.28 -1.75
N ILE A 392 12.19 4.95 -2.04
CA ILE A 392 11.76 4.42 -3.33
C ILE A 392 10.45 5.09 -3.73
N ARG A 393 10.36 5.57 -4.97
CA ARG A 393 9.10 5.88 -5.64
C ARG A 393 8.46 4.58 -6.12
N VAL A 394 7.24 4.28 -5.69
CA VAL A 394 6.45 3.15 -6.19
C VAL A 394 5.36 3.71 -7.10
N VAL A 395 5.26 3.22 -8.32
CA VAL A 395 4.30 3.69 -9.33
C VAL A 395 3.60 2.51 -9.98
N LYS A 396 2.27 2.59 -10.14
CA LYS A 396 1.45 1.64 -10.87
C LYS A 396 0.94 2.28 -12.16
N TYR A 397 1.24 1.63 -13.28
CA TYR A 397 0.77 2.00 -14.60
C TYR A 397 -0.47 1.19 -15.00
N ALA A 398 -1.33 1.79 -15.81
CA ALA A 398 -2.41 1.09 -16.49
C ALA A 398 -1.85 0.18 -17.59
N SER A 399 -2.70 -0.70 -18.13
CA SER A 399 -2.42 -1.58 -19.27
C SER A 399 -1.89 -0.92 -20.56
N ASP A 400 -1.85 0.42 -20.64
CA ASP A 400 -1.16 1.15 -21.72
C ASP A 400 0.35 1.33 -21.48
N GLY A 401 0.86 1.00 -20.29
CA GLY A 401 2.26 1.11 -19.88
C GLY A 401 2.76 2.54 -19.67
N VAL A 402 1.88 3.55 -19.66
CA VAL A 402 2.28 4.98 -19.62
C VAL A 402 1.41 5.81 -18.66
N THR A 403 0.12 5.53 -18.57
CA THR A 403 -0.80 6.23 -17.67
C THR A 403 -0.62 5.76 -16.23
N ILE A 404 -0.27 6.68 -15.34
CA ILE A 404 -0.15 6.40 -13.90
C ILE A 404 -1.55 6.24 -13.30
N VAL A 405 -1.81 5.06 -12.72
CA VAL A 405 -3.03 4.72 -11.97
C VAL A 405 -2.90 5.17 -10.51
N ASN A 406 -1.73 4.96 -9.91
CA ASN A 406 -1.44 5.34 -8.53
C ASN A 406 0.08 5.44 -8.33
N GLU A 407 0.55 6.36 -7.49
CA GLU A 407 1.97 6.51 -7.15
C GLU A 407 2.17 6.99 -5.72
N THR A 408 3.30 6.61 -5.12
CA THR A 408 3.73 7.10 -3.81
C THR A 408 5.25 7.07 -3.70
N THR A 409 5.79 7.73 -2.68
CA THR A 409 7.19 7.59 -2.28
C THR A 409 7.21 7.09 -0.85
N ILE A 410 8.20 6.27 -0.49
CA ILE A 410 8.40 5.79 0.87
C ILE A 410 9.88 5.75 1.24
N THR A 411 10.22 6.33 2.39
CA THR A 411 11.57 6.35 2.96
C THR A 411 11.90 5.05 3.71
N TYR A 412 13.18 4.72 3.88
CA TYR A 412 13.57 3.51 4.60
C TYR A 412 13.15 3.53 6.09
N GLN A 413 13.04 4.71 6.70
CA GLN A 413 12.54 4.86 8.08
C GLN A 413 11.05 4.48 8.16
N GLU A 414 10.24 4.94 7.21
CA GLU A 414 8.83 4.54 7.12
C GLU A 414 8.70 3.05 6.79
N MET A 415 9.57 2.49 5.95
CA MET A 415 9.60 1.03 5.71
C MET A 415 9.88 0.23 6.99
N MET A 416 10.77 0.73 7.86
CA MET A 416 11.10 0.11 9.15
C MET A 416 9.97 0.23 10.17
N GLU A 417 9.22 1.34 10.16
CA GLU A 417 8.12 1.59 11.09
C GLU A 417 6.85 0.84 10.69
N ARG A 418 6.56 0.77 9.39
CA ARG A 418 5.28 0.28 8.86
C ARG A 418 5.26 -1.22 8.55
N PHE A 419 6.41 -1.85 8.33
CA PHE A 419 6.48 -3.22 7.79
C PHE A 419 7.41 -4.16 8.57
N PRO A 420 7.15 -5.48 8.53
CA PRO A 420 8.05 -6.48 9.11
C PRO A 420 9.48 -6.39 8.54
N ILE A 421 10.47 -6.33 9.44
CA ILE A 421 11.89 -6.27 9.08
C ILE A 421 12.42 -7.68 8.84
N ILE A 422 12.72 -8.00 7.58
CA ILE A 422 13.42 -9.23 7.22
C ILE A 422 14.88 -9.14 7.68
N GLY A 423 15.36 -10.18 8.35
CA GLY A 423 16.70 -10.24 8.96
C GLY A 423 16.75 -9.97 10.47
N GLY A 424 15.66 -9.55 11.11
CA GLY A 424 15.63 -9.32 12.57
C GLY A 424 16.57 -8.19 13.02
N ASP A 425 17.15 -8.29 14.23
CA ASP A 425 18.07 -7.26 14.76
C ASP A 425 19.51 -7.41 14.26
N ASP A 426 20.01 -8.65 14.16
CA ASP A 426 21.39 -8.95 13.74
C ASP A 426 21.60 -8.95 12.22
N GLY A 427 20.52 -9.05 11.45
CA GLY A 427 20.53 -9.19 9.99
C GLY A 427 20.70 -10.65 9.51
N VAL A 428 20.28 -10.92 8.27
CA VAL A 428 20.43 -12.22 7.61
C VAL A 428 21.53 -12.14 6.55
N ARG A 429 22.39 -13.16 6.45
CA ARG A 429 23.46 -13.19 5.44
C ARG A 429 22.95 -13.79 4.13
N LEU A 430 22.81 -12.94 3.11
CA LEU A 430 22.34 -13.30 1.78
C LEU A 430 23.44 -13.06 0.74
N ARG A 431 23.49 -13.94 -0.25
CA ARG A 431 24.55 -13.99 -1.27
C ARG A 431 23.95 -14.21 -2.65
N PHE A 432 24.67 -13.77 -3.68
CA PHE A 432 24.37 -14.14 -5.07
C PHE A 432 25.61 -14.68 -5.76
N GLN A 433 25.42 -15.76 -6.52
CA GLN A 433 26.47 -16.35 -7.33
C GLN A 433 26.78 -15.49 -8.56
N GLY A 434 28.07 -15.30 -8.84
CA GLY A 434 28.54 -14.68 -10.08
C GLY A 434 28.72 -15.71 -11.20
N PRO A 435 29.22 -15.28 -12.38
CA PRO A 435 29.51 -16.20 -13.47
C PRO A 435 30.55 -17.25 -13.04
N THR A 436 30.36 -18.50 -13.47
CA THR A 436 31.18 -19.65 -13.08
C THR A 436 32.60 -19.60 -13.67
N PHE A 437 32.75 -18.95 -14.83
CA PHE A 437 33.94 -18.97 -15.69
C PHE A 437 34.38 -20.38 -16.14
N ASP A 438 33.50 -21.38 -16.02
CA ASP A 438 33.71 -22.75 -16.48
C ASP A 438 32.77 -23.05 -17.67
N PRO A 439 33.28 -23.15 -18.91
CA PRO A 439 32.43 -23.36 -20.08
C PRO A 439 31.79 -24.76 -20.14
N ASN A 440 32.16 -25.68 -19.23
CA ASN A 440 31.55 -27.01 -19.13
C ASN A 440 30.47 -27.06 -18.03
N ASP A 441 30.35 -26.01 -17.23
CA ASP A 441 29.43 -25.91 -16.11
C ASP A 441 29.01 -24.45 -15.90
N LEU A 442 28.00 -24.05 -16.68
CA LEU A 442 27.49 -22.68 -16.73
C LEU A 442 26.52 -22.35 -15.59
N TRP A 443 25.87 -23.37 -15.02
CA TRP A 443 24.77 -23.22 -14.07
C TRP A 443 25.15 -23.62 -12.63
N ASN A 444 26.17 -24.47 -12.46
CA ASN A 444 26.79 -24.85 -11.20
C ASN A 444 25.79 -25.11 -10.03
N PRO A 445 24.93 -26.14 -10.13
CA PRO A 445 23.90 -26.41 -9.12
C PRO A 445 24.43 -26.72 -7.71
N ASP A 446 25.71 -27.11 -7.58
CA ASP A 446 26.39 -27.30 -6.28
C ASP A 446 26.82 -25.98 -5.61
N GLU A 447 26.61 -24.83 -6.28
CA GLU A 447 26.94 -23.45 -5.87
C GLU A 447 28.40 -23.16 -5.44
N ASP A 448 29.30 -24.13 -5.55
CA ASP A 448 30.69 -24.05 -5.10
C ASP A 448 31.59 -23.09 -5.91
N LYS A 449 31.16 -22.64 -7.09
CA LYS A 449 31.89 -21.66 -7.93
C LYS A 449 31.31 -20.25 -7.79
N ASN A 450 32.15 -19.29 -7.38
CA ASN A 450 31.83 -17.86 -7.29
C ASN A 450 30.54 -17.48 -6.47
N PRO A 451 30.20 -18.16 -5.34
CA PRO A 451 28.95 -17.90 -4.60
C PRO A 451 28.89 -16.56 -3.87
N GLY A 452 30.04 -15.91 -3.64
CA GLY A 452 30.16 -14.65 -2.90
C GLY A 452 30.36 -13.43 -3.79
N LYS A 453 29.79 -13.42 -5.02
CA LYS A 453 29.91 -12.26 -5.92
C LYS A 453 29.14 -11.05 -5.38
N VAL A 454 28.02 -11.33 -4.70
CA VAL A 454 27.36 -10.46 -3.72
C VAL A 454 27.34 -11.23 -2.40
N ASP A 455 27.67 -10.58 -1.28
CA ASP A 455 27.77 -11.20 0.04
C ASP A 455 27.60 -10.14 1.11
N ASN A 456 26.41 -10.07 1.70
CA ASN A 456 26.03 -9.02 2.63
C ASN A 456 25.20 -9.62 3.77
N VAL A 457 25.44 -9.16 5.00
CA VAL A 457 24.47 -9.32 6.11
C VAL A 457 23.50 -8.15 5.99
N VAL A 458 22.21 -8.43 5.76
CA VAL A 458 21.22 -7.42 5.37
C VAL A 458 20.01 -7.39 6.28
N ARG A 459 19.34 -6.23 6.29
CA ARG A 459 18.00 -6.03 6.82
C ARG A 459 17.20 -5.24 5.79
N GLY A 460 15.94 -5.61 5.62
CA GLY A 460 15.14 -5.07 4.52
C GLY A 460 13.65 -5.30 4.69
N THR A 461 12.92 -4.84 3.69
CA THR A 461 11.46 -4.91 3.61
C THR A 461 11.07 -5.68 2.36
N ALA A 462 10.08 -6.57 2.48
CA ALA A 462 9.57 -7.34 1.35
C ALA A 462 8.95 -6.43 0.28
N ILE A 463 9.24 -6.69 -0.99
CA ILE A 463 8.85 -5.81 -2.10
C ILE A 463 7.33 -5.77 -2.27
N ARG A 464 6.61 -6.85 -1.93
CA ARG A 464 5.15 -6.89 -2.03
C ARG A 464 4.49 -5.81 -1.17
N TYR A 465 4.98 -5.59 0.05
CA TYR A 465 4.50 -4.52 0.92
C TYR A 465 4.71 -3.13 0.32
N LEU A 466 5.75 -2.92 -0.48
CA LEU A 466 5.98 -1.67 -1.19
C LEU A 466 5.00 -1.53 -2.37
N CYS A 467 4.77 -2.61 -3.13
CA CYS A 467 3.79 -2.64 -4.21
C CYS A 467 2.34 -2.47 -3.72
N ASP A 468 2.00 -3.03 -2.56
CA ASP A 468 0.67 -2.95 -1.95
C ASP A 468 0.27 -1.50 -1.62
N LEU A 469 1.24 -0.60 -1.39
CA LEU A 469 1.00 0.84 -1.18
C LEU A 469 0.23 1.50 -2.35
N VAL A 470 0.43 1.02 -3.57
CA VAL A 470 -0.22 1.55 -4.78
C VAL A 470 -1.34 0.65 -5.30
N GLY A 471 -1.83 -0.27 -4.46
CA GLY A 471 -2.88 -1.23 -4.81
C GLY A 471 -2.35 -2.53 -5.45
N GLY A 472 -1.12 -2.91 -5.12
CA GLY A 472 -0.51 -4.20 -5.44
C GLY A 472 -0.20 -4.42 -6.93
N VAL A 473 0.57 -5.47 -7.20
CA VAL A 473 0.73 -5.99 -8.57
C VAL A 473 -0.52 -6.81 -8.89
N PRO A 474 -1.24 -6.53 -10.00
CA PRO A 474 -2.30 -7.42 -10.45
C PRO A 474 -1.70 -8.77 -10.88
N GLU A 475 -2.49 -9.83 -10.82
CA GLU A 475 -2.01 -11.16 -11.19
C GLU A 475 -1.48 -11.15 -12.64
N GLY A 476 -0.33 -11.80 -12.86
CA GLY A 476 0.32 -11.81 -14.17
C GLY A 476 0.88 -10.48 -14.66
N GLY A 477 0.90 -9.42 -13.83
CA GLY A 477 1.64 -8.18 -14.07
C GLY A 477 3.17 -8.33 -13.89
N GLU A 478 3.90 -7.32 -14.37
CA GLU A 478 5.37 -7.23 -14.26
C GLU A 478 5.77 -6.10 -13.30
N VAL A 479 6.83 -6.32 -12.53
CA VAL A 479 7.48 -5.33 -11.67
C VAL A 479 8.87 -5.03 -12.19
N CYS A 480 9.17 -3.76 -12.42
CA CYS A 480 10.51 -3.29 -12.78
C CYS A 480 11.13 -2.53 -11.62
N LEU A 481 12.24 -3.04 -11.08
CA LEU A 481 13.08 -2.35 -10.11
C LEU A 481 14.13 -1.54 -10.85
N ILE A 482 13.99 -0.22 -10.83
CA ILE A 482 14.86 0.73 -11.53
C ILE A 482 15.81 1.38 -10.53
N ALA A 483 17.10 1.28 -10.81
CA ALA A 483 18.15 1.92 -10.04
C ALA A 483 18.30 3.41 -10.37
N SER A 484 18.93 4.17 -9.47
CA SER A 484 19.26 5.58 -9.69
C SER A 484 20.12 5.88 -10.92
N ASP A 485 20.77 4.86 -11.51
CA ASP A 485 21.57 4.96 -12.74
C ASP A 485 20.86 4.39 -13.98
N GLY A 486 19.57 4.03 -13.86
CA GLY A 486 18.76 3.49 -14.95
C GLY A 486 18.96 1.98 -15.20
N TYR A 487 19.68 1.26 -14.34
CA TYR A 487 19.74 -0.20 -14.45
C TYR A 487 18.45 -0.85 -13.92
N GLU A 488 17.88 -1.75 -14.72
CA GLU A 488 16.58 -2.39 -14.47
C GLU A 488 16.73 -3.87 -14.13
N VAL A 489 15.91 -4.35 -13.19
CA VAL A 489 15.66 -5.79 -12.98
C VAL A 489 14.16 -6.03 -12.92
N LYS A 490 13.69 -7.00 -13.69
CA LYS A 490 12.27 -7.34 -13.84
C LYS A 490 11.93 -8.63 -13.10
N MET A 491 10.72 -8.68 -12.55
CA MET A 491 10.12 -9.83 -11.86
C MET A 491 8.62 -9.87 -12.19
N ASN A 492 7.97 -11.03 -12.13
CA ASN A 492 6.51 -11.10 -12.29
C ASN A 492 5.77 -11.12 -10.93
N TYR A 493 4.44 -11.14 -10.99
CA TYR A 493 3.55 -11.33 -9.83
C TYR A 493 3.96 -12.51 -8.92
N THR A 494 4.13 -13.72 -9.47
CA THR A 494 4.43 -14.93 -8.69
C THR A 494 5.80 -14.86 -8.03
N ASN A 495 6.84 -14.30 -8.68
CA ASN A 495 8.14 -14.05 -8.05
C ASN A 495 8.05 -13.17 -6.80
N LEU A 496 6.95 -12.42 -6.65
CA LEU A 496 6.72 -11.44 -5.59
C LEU A 496 5.73 -11.89 -4.51
N TYR A 497 4.59 -12.48 -4.90
CA TYR A 497 3.52 -12.89 -3.98
C TYR A 497 3.52 -14.40 -3.69
N GLU A 498 4.11 -15.21 -4.56
CA GLU A 498 4.19 -16.68 -4.45
C GLU A 498 5.60 -17.21 -4.78
N PRO A 499 6.67 -16.66 -4.17
CA PRO A 499 8.03 -17.04 -4.52
C PRO A 499 8.30 -18.51 -4.17
N LEU A 500 8.93 -19.25 -5.09
CA LEU A 500 9.38 -20.61 -4.81
C LEU A 500 10.34 -20.62 -3.61
N ASP A 501 10.26 -21.67 -2.77
CA ASP A 501 11.08 -21.81 -1.55
C ASP A 501 12.58 -21.53 -1.78
N ARG A 502 13.14 -22.02 -2.91
CA ARG A 502 14.57 -21.82 -3.25
C ARG A 502 14.92 -20.38 -3.65
N GLN A 503 13.93 -19.57 -4.06
CA GLN A 503 14.07 -18.12 -4.17
C GLN A 503 13.93 -17.48 -2.78
N GLY A 504 12.85 -17.80 -2.07
CA GLY A 504 12.43 -17.06 -0.89
C GLY A 504 11.93 -15.65 -1.20
N GLU A 505 11.45 -14.97 -0.15
CA GLU A 505 10.85 -13.64 -0.22
C GLU A 505 11.82 -12.61 -0.83
N PRO A 506 11.42 -11.88 -1.89
CA PRO A 506 12.22 -10.81 -2.48
C PRO A 506 12.13 -9.54 -1.61
N ILE A 507 13.28 -9.02 -1.20
CA ILE A 507 13.40 -7.86 -0.31
C ILE A 507 14.21 -6.73 -0.94
N VAL A 508 13.88 -5.50 -0.56
CA VAL A 508 14.82 -4.38 -0.68
C VAL A 508 15.53 -4.18 0.65
N ALA A 509 16.85 -4.35 0.65
CA ALA A 509 17.72 -4.14 1.80
C ALA A 509 18.14 -2.68 1.94
N TRP A 510 17.58 -1.97 2.92
CA TRP A 510 17.98 -0.61 3.31
C TRP A 510 19.13 -0.57 4.34
N TRP A 511 19.53 -1.71 4.87
CA TRP A 511 20.72 -1.84 5.72
C TRP A 511 21.55 -3.03 5.28
N ALA A 512 22.87 -2.86 5.29
CA ALA A 512 23.81 -3.93 5.06
C ALA A 512 25.11 -3.74 5.84
N ASN A 513 25.67 -4.84 6.34
CA ASN A 513 26.99 -4.92 6.97
C ASN A 513 27.21 -3.87 8.07
N GLY A 514 26.20 -3.67 8.93
CA GLY A 514 26.25 -2.72 10.05
C GLY A 514 25.87 -1.28 9.72
N LYS A 515 25.38 -0.98 8.51
CA LYS A 515 25.11 0.40 8.05
C LYS A 515 23.74 0.53 7.40
N TYR A 516 23.03 1.60 7.75
CA TYR A 516 21.82 2.04 7.05
C TYR A 516 22.21 2.84 5.79
N VAL A 517 21.33 2.91 4.81
CA VAL A 517 21.40 3.97 3.78
C VAL A 517 21.30 5.36 4.44
N PRO A 518 22.03 6.39 3.98
CA PRO A 518 22.93 6.41 2.82
C PRO A 518 24.36 5.91 3.09
N GLU A 519 24.70 5.53 4.33
CA GLU A 519 26.04 5.05 4.71
C GLU A 519 26.36 3.67 4.10
N TYR A 520 25.32 2.86 3.86
CA TYR A 520 25.34 1.73 2.95
C TYR A 520 25.41 2.24 1.50
N LYS A 521 26.64 2.47 1.01
CA LYS A 521 26.92 3.14 -0.27
C LYS A 521 26.41 2.46 -1.54
N GLU A 522 26.02 1.18 -1.45
CA GLU A 522 25.40 0.46 -2.58
C GLU A 522 23.90 0.77 -2.70
N GLY A 523 23.32 1.48 -1.74
CA GLY A 523 21.90 1.83 -1.74
C GLY A 523 20.97 0.69 -1.41
N MET A 524 19.69 1.02 -1.39
CA MET A 524 18.65 0.02 -1.28
C MET A 524 18.80 -0.99 -2.42
N ARG A 525 18.86 -2.27 -2.06
CA ARG A 525 19.34 -3.33 -2.94
C ARG A 525 18.43 -4.54 -2.94
N LEU A 526 18.16 -5.11 -4.12
CA LEU A 526 17.40 -6.35 -4.24
C LEU A 526 18.20 -7.54 -3.70
N PHE A 527 17.59 -8.27 -2.75
CA PHE A 527 18.01 -9.59 -2.32
C PHE A 527 16.82 -10.56 -2.35
N PHE A 528 17.11 -11.84 -2.58
CA PHE A 528 16.16 -12.93 -2.34
C PHE A 528 16.52 -13.60 -1.02
N ASN A 529 15.54 -13.81 -0.14
CA ASN A 529 15.74 -14.39 1.19
C ASN A 529 15.79 -15.94 1.13
N SER A 530 16.69 -16.48 0.30
CA SER A 530 16.85 -17.91 0.06
C SER A 530 17.17 -18.68 1.35
N PRO A 531 16.59 -19.87 1.61
CA PRO A 531 16.75 -20.61 2.88
C PRO A 531 18.18 -21.02 3.25
N ASP A 532 19.06 -21.23 2.28
CA ASP A 532 20.50 -21.51 2.47
C ASP A 532 21.39 -20.25 2.44
N GLY A 533 20.78 -19.09 2.20
CA GLY A 533 21.43 -17.79 2.10
C GLY A 533 22.29 -17.62 0.84
N VAL A 534 21.99 -18.31 -0.26
CA VAL A 534 22.54 -18.06 -1.60
C VAL A 534 21.42 -18.04 -2.63
N PHE A 535 21.53 -17.17 -3.64
CA PHE A 535 20.75 -17.27 -4.86
C PHE A 535 21.71 -17.50 -6.03
N GLY A 536 21.76 -18.75 -6.49
CA GLY A 536 22.65 -19.27 -7.51
C GLY A 536 22.16 -19.05 -8.93
N ALA A 537 23.03 -19.36 -9.90
CA ALA A 537 22.65 -19.41 -11.30
C ALA A 537 21.56 -20.47 -11.55
N ASP A 538 21.58 -21.59 -10.83
CA ASP A 538 20.51 -22.61 -10.90
C ASP A 538 19.20 -22.14 -10.26
N ASP A 539 19.23 -21.36 -9.18
CA ASP A 539 18.01 -20.77 -8.60
C ASP A 539 17.40 -19.73 -9.54
N MET A 540 18.24 -18.85 -10.11
CA MET A 540 17.82 -17.92 -11.16
C MET A 540 17.11 -18.66 -12.31
N ARG A 541 17.68 -19.80 -12.75
CA ARG A 541 17.12 -20.66 -13.80
C ARG A 541 15.79 -21.31 -13.45
N ALA A 542 15.58 -21.64 -12.17
CA ALA A 542 14.41 -22.38 -11.73
C ALA A 542 13.26 -21.47 -11.26
N CYS A 543 13.58 -20.28 -10.74
CA CYS A 543 12.61 -19.36 -10.15
C CYS A 543 12.18 -18.24 -11.08
N LEU A 544 13.08 -17.74 -11.92
CA LEU A 544 12.79 -16.63 -12.82
C LEU A 544 12.52 -17.15 -14.23
N ALA A 545 11.63 -16.49 -14.96
CA ALA A 545 11.45 -16.74 -16.39
C ALA A 545 12.71 -16.32 -17.18
N GLU A 546 12.99 -16.99 -18.31
CA GLU A 546 14.18 -16.72 -19.14
C GLU A 546 14.40 -15.23 -19.51
N PRO A 547 13.37 -14.40 -19.80
CA PRO A 547 13.55 -12.96 -20.04
C PRO A 547 14.10 -12.16 -18.85
N TYR A 548 14.03 -12.71 -17.62
CA TYR A 548 14.54 -12.08 -16.40
C TYR A 548 15.90 -12.63 -15.96
N TRP A 549 16.47 -13.59 -16.70
CA TRP A 549 17.80 -14.12 -16.44
C TRP A 549 18.89 -13.11 -16.81
N HIS A 550 19.88 -12.93 -15.94
CA HIS A 550 21.02 -12.09 -16.21
C HIS A 550 22.23 -12.90 -16.70
N TYR A 551 22.84 -12.45 -17.80
CA TYR A 551 24.03 -13.04 -18.40
C TYR A 551 25.25 -12.11 -18.34
N TYR A 552 26.42 -12.71 -18.18
CA TYR A 552 27.72 -12.06 -18.25
C TYR A 552 28.55 -12.63 -19.41
N ASP A 553 28.79 -11.79 -20.42
CA ASP A 553 29.57 -12.14 -21.60
C ASP A 553 31.07 -12.15 -21.32
N HIS A 554 31.71 -13.32 -21.50
CA HIS A 554 33.15 -13.44 -21.37
C HIS A 554 33.75 -14.45 -22.35
N ALA A 555 34.80 -14.04 -23.07
CA ALA A 555 35.57 -14.88 -23.99
C ALA A 555 34.73 -15.63 -25.06
N GLY A 556 33.56 -15.10 -25.43
CA GLY A 556 32.64 -15.73 -26.39
C GLY A 556 31.70 -16.78 -25.78
N VAL A 557 31.52 -16.75 -24.47
CA VAL A 557 30.57 -17.59 -23.72
C VAL A 557 29.66 -16.67 -22.90
N HIS A 558 28.35 -16.90 -22.99
CA HIS A 558 27.34 -16.23 -22.17
C HIS A 558 27.20 -17.00 -20.84
N TYR A 559 27.79 -16.49 -19.76
CA TYR A 559 27.68 -17.12 -18.44
C TYR A 559 26.45 -16.60 -17.70
N PRO A 560 25.53 -17.46 -17.23
CA PRO A 560 24.54 -17.08 -16.23
C PRO A 560 25.19 -16.42 -15.02
N SER A 561 24.55 -15.39 -14.45
CA SER A 561 25.09 -14.65 -13.30
C SER A 561 23.96 -14.05 -12.48
N ALA A 562 23.43 -14.82 -11.54
CA ALA A 562 22.38 -14.40 -10.59
C ALA A 562 22.72 -13.09 -9.87
N ALA A 563 24.00 -12.81 -9.62
CA ALA A 563 24.47 -11.53 -9.07
C ALA A 563 24.06 -10.27 -9.87
N GLY A 564 23.68 -10.40 -11.15
CA GLY A 564 23.16 -9.29 -11.95
C GLY A 564 21.66 -9.02 -11.72
N CYS A 565 20.92 -9.96 -11.13
CA CYS A 565 19.57 -9.72 -10.62
C CYS A 565 19.60 -8.89 -9.31
N SER A 566 20.71 -8.88 -8.56
CA SER A 566 20.82 -8.12 -7.30
C SER A 566 21.06 -6.62 -7.54
N ASN A 567 20.02 -5.93 -8.02
CA ASN A 567 20.05 -4.52 -8.38
C ASN A 567 20.41 -3.61 -7.20
N GLN A 568 21.41 -2.75 -7.37
CA GLN A 568 21.88 -1.76 -6.39
C GLN A 568 21.16 -0.42 -6.58
N LYS A 569 21.10 0.40 -5.54
CA LYS A 569 20.51 1.76 -5.58
C LYS A 569 19.11 1.80 -6.21
N VAL A 570 18.27 0.82 -5.89
CA VAL A 570 16.85 0.82 -6.26
C VAL A 570 16.24 2.14 -5.80
N ALA A 571 15.63 2.84 -6.75
CA ALA A 571 15.08 4.19 -6.59
C ALA A 571 13.61 4.27 -7.03
N THR A 572 13.23 3.47 -8.03
CA THR A 572 11.83 3.33 -8.47
C THR A 572 11.44 1.85 -8.52
N ILE A 573 10.21 1.54 -8.12
CA ILE A 573 9.51 0.28 -8.39
C ILE A 573 8.34 0.63 -9.30
N GLU A 574 8.38 0.17 -10.54
CA GLU A 574 7.27 0.32 -11.48
C GLU A 574 6.46 -0.98 -11.55
N ILE A 575 5.15 -0.87 -11.47
CA ILE A 575 4.19 -1.96 -11.62
C ILE A 575 3.50 -1.75 -12.96
N HIS A 576 3.69 -2.69 -13.88
CA HIS A 576 3.10 -2.69 -15.21
C HIS A 576 2.03 -3.77 -15.29
N GLU A 577 0.79 -3.36 -15.58
CA GLU A 577 -0.26 -4.29 -16.02
C GLU A 577 0.22 -4.98 -17.31
N ALA A 578 0.16 -6.32 -17.34
CA ALA A 578 0.53 -7.03 -18.55
C ALA A 578 -0.48 -6.72 -19.67
N PRO A 579 -0.04 -6.50 -20.92
CA PRO A 579 -0.92 -6.27 -22.07
C PRO A 579 -1.60 -7.56 -22.57
N ARG A 580 -1.80 -8.54 -21.68
CA ARG A 580 -2.46 -9.83 -21.94
C ARG A 580 -3.68 -9.91 -21.02
N GLU A 581 -4.87 -9.92 -21.61
CA GLU A 581 -6.11 -10.22 -20.85
C GLU A 581 -5.97 -11.57 -20.16
N ASP A 582 -6.21 -11.58 -18.85
CA ASP A 582 -6.11 -12.77 -18.02
C ASP A 582 -7.24 -13.76 -18.30
N TRP A 583 -6.94 -15.02 -18.01
CA TRP A 583 -7.83 -16.15 -18.17
C TRP A 583 -7.45 -17.22 -17.15
N ASN A 584 -8.39 -18.14 -16.94
CA ASN A 584 -8.26 -19.25 -16.01
C ASN A 584 -8.55 -20.57 -16.73
N LEU A 585 -7.75 -21.59 -16.44
CA LEU A 585 -7.93 -22.96 -16.88
C LEU A 585 -8.27 -23.82 -15.66
N ILE A 586 -9.48 -24.37 -15.63
CA ILE A 586 -9.91 -25.27 -14.55
C ILE A 586 -9.39 -26.67 -14.83
N LEU A 587 -8.72 -27.29 -13.86
CA LEU A 587 -8.33 -28.69 -13.89
C LEU A 587 -9.12 -29.45 -12.82
N THR A 588 -9.86 -30.47 -13.24
CA THR A 588 -10.77 -31.25 -12.40
C THR A 588 -10.35 -32.73 -12.43
N GLY A 589 -9.97 -33.32 -11.29
CA GLY A 589 -9.47 -34.69 -11.24
C GLY A 589 -9.56 -35.34 -9.86
N ALA A 590 -8.47 -35.96 -9.39
CA ALA A 590 -8.33 -36.43 -8.02
C ALA A 590 -8.48 -35.28 -7.01
N ILE A 591 -7.88 -34.14 -7.36
CA ILE A 591 -8.03 -32.82 -6.76
C ILE A 591 -8.52 -31.83 -7.84
N ASN A 592 -8.96 -30.64 -7.43
CA ASN A 592 -9.38 -29.59 -8.36
C ASN A 592 -8.53 -28.33 -8.15
N VAL A 593 -8.05 -27.72 -9.23
CA VAL A 593 -7.29 -26.47 -9.19
C VAL A 593 -7.68 -25.56 -10.34
N THR A 594 -7.57 -24.25 -10.13
CA THR A 594 -7.64 -23.26 -11.21
C THR A 594 -6.21 -22.82 -11.51
N ILE A 595 -5.71 -23.14 -12.70
CA ILE A 595 -4.45 -22.61 -13.22
C ILE A 595 -4.72 -21.28 -13.91
N THR A 596 -4.09 -20.22 -13.45
CA THR A 596 -4.21 -18.89 -14.06
C THR A 596 -3.26 -18.76 -15.25
N ARG A 597 -3.51 -17.79 -16.14
CA ARG A 597 -2.62 -17.45 -17.27
C ARG A 597 -1.16 -17.36 -16.82
N SER A 598 -0.91 -16.62 -15.74
CA SER A 598 0.43 -16.32 -15.26
C SER A 598 1.16 -17.59 -14.79
N TYR A 599 0.46 -18.48 -14.09
CA TYR A 599 1.02 -19.75 -13.63
C TYR A 599 1.30 -20.70 -14.80
N PHE A 600 0.40 -20.75 -15.78
CA PHE A 600 0.59 -21.54 -17.01
C PHE A 600 1.81 -21.08 -17.83
N GLU A 601 1.91 -19.77 -18.09
CA GLU A 601 3.01 -19.17 -18.85
C GLU A 601 4.37 -19.40 -18.14
N GLN A 602 4.42 -19.35 -16.81
CA GLN A 602 5.61 -19.69 -16.02
C GLN A 602 5.94 -21.17 -16.06
N GLY A 603 4.94 -22.04 -15.91
CA GLY A 603 5.10 -23.48 -16.05
C GLY A 603 5.74 -23.82 -17.40
N LYS A 604 5.20 -23.28 -18.49
CA LYS A 604 5.73 -23.36 -19.86
C LYS A 604 7.16 -22.81 -20.00
N ALA A 605 7.48 -21.68 -19.35
CA ALA A 605 8.80 -21.06 -19.37
C ALA A 605 9.86 -21.77 -18.50
N CYS A 606 9.47 -22.73 -17.65
CA CYS A 606 10.38 -23.49 -16.79
C CYS A 606 11.30 -24.42 -17.61
N ALA A 607 12.44 -23.90 -18.04
CA ALA A 607 13.43 -24.61 -18.85
C ALA A 607 14.03 -25.85 -18.18
N MET A 608 13.96 -25.95 -16.84
CA MET A 608 14.45 -27.10 -16.08
C MET A 608 13.53 -28.31 -16.11
N ALA A 609 12.22 -28.09 -16.15
CA ALA A 609 11.23 -29.16 -16.10
C ALA A 609 10.78 -29.63 -17.51
N GLY A 610 11.15 -28.91 -18.57
CA GLY A 610 10.82 -29.28 -19.95
C GLY A 610 9.32 -29.21 -20.26
N HIS A 611 8.61 -28.35 -19.54
CA HIS A 611 7.16 -28.20 -19.59
C HIS A 611 6.66 -27.45 -20.84
N GLY A 612 7.51 -26.67 -21.50
CA GLY A 612 7.19 -26.04 -22.78
C GLY A 612 7.27 -27.01 -23.95
N ALA A 613 6.30 -26.95 -24.86
CA ALA A 613 6.32 -27.65 -26.13
C ALA A 613 5.91 -26.72 -27.28
N THR A 614 6.40 -27.03 -28.49
CA THR A 614 6.06 -26.31 -29.72
C THR A 614 5.62 -27.27 -30.81
N TRP A 615 4.75 -26.81 -31.70
CA TRP A 615 4.31 -27.55 -32.87
C TRP A 615 4.15 -26.62 -34.08
N ILE A 616 4.66 -27.07 -35.22
CA ILE A 616 4.66 -26.31 -36.48
C ILE A 616 3.56 -26.88 -37.40
N ASP A 617 2.64 -26.03 -37.85
CA ASP A 617 1.58 -26.35 -38.81
C ASP A 617 1.72 -25.47 -40.06
N GLY A 618 2.46 -25.97 -41.06
CA GLY A 618 2.84 -25.16 -42.21
C GLY A 618 3.85 -24.08 -41.83
N ASP A 619 3.44 -22.81 -41.93
CA ASP A 619 4.24 -21.64 -41.54
C ASP A 619 3.96 -21.18 -40.10
N ASP A 620 2.90 -21.69 -39.45
CA ASP A 620 2.48 -21.31 -38.10
C ASP A 620 3.20 -22.12 -37.01
N VAL A 621 3.72 -21.43 -35.99
CA VAL A 621 4.38 -22.02 -34.81
C VAL A 621 3.50 -21.84 -33.58
N TRP A 622 2.95 -22.92 -33.06
CA TRP A 622 2.19 -22.93 -31.81
C TRP A 622 3.13 -23.24 -30.63
N SER A 623 2.98 -22.54 -29.51
CA SER A 623 3.73 -22.76 -28.26
C SER A 623 2.77 -22.92 -27.07
N GLY A 624 3.11 -23.81 -26.13
CA GLY A 624 2.22 -24.23 -25.04
C GLY A 624 2.83 -25.25 -24.09
N MET A 625 1.98 -25.94 -23.31
CA MET A 625 2.36 -27.07 -22.46
C MET A 625 1.79 -28.40 -22.99
N PRO A 626 2.52 -29.54 -22.94
CA PRO A 626 1.95 -30.86 -23.16
C PRO A 626 0.75 -31.17 -22.25
N LEU A 627 -0.35 -31.67 -22.84
CA LEU A 627 -1.60 -31.98 -22.12
C LEU A 627 -1.39 -32.92 -20.93
N TRP A 628 -0.42 -33.84 -21.01
CA TRP A 628 -0.18 -34.82 -19.96
C TRP A 628 0.40 -34.23 -18.67
N LEU A 629 1.07 -33.09 -18.71
CA LEU A 629 1.56 -32.40 -17.51
C LEU A 629 0.39 -31.83 -16.70
N LEU A 630 -0.56 -31.19 -17.40
CA LEU A 630 -1.81 -30.68 -16.81
C LEU A 630 -2.68 -31.81 -16.26
N CYS A 631 -2.64 -33.00 -16.89
CA CYS A 631 -3.31 -34.18 -16.34
C CYS A 631 -2.64 -34.65 -15.05
N GLY A 632 -1.30 -34.70 -15.00
CA GLY A 632 -0.55 -35.11 -13.80
C GLY A 632 -0.82 -34.21 -12.61
N TYR A 633 -0.92 -32.90 -12.85
CA TYR A 633 -1.23 -31.89 -11.83
C TYR A 633 -2.51 -32.18 -11.03
N VAL A 634 -3.43 -33.02 -11.56
CA VAL A 634 -4.68 -33.40 -10.90
C VAL A 634 -4.98 -34.91 -10.96
N ASP A 635 -4.03 -35.80 -11.31
CA ASP A 635 -4.31 -37.24 -11.38
C ASP A 635 -4.12 -38.01 -10.08
N ASP A 636 -3.41 -37.44 -9.10
CA ASP A 636 -3.56 -37.76 -7.67
C ASP A 636 -3.39 -36.52 -6.77
N ALA A 637 -2.91 -36.67 -5.53
CA ALA A 637 -2.69 -35.56 -4.60
C ALA A 637 -1.34 -34.84 -4.79
N ASN A 638 -0.41 -35.45 -5.54
CA ASN A 638 0.89 -34.88 -5.88
C ASN A 638 0.77 -33.95 -7.09
N SER A 639 0.27 -32.74 -6.85
CA SER A 639 0.11 -31.72 -7.90
C SER A 639 1.45 -31.31 -8.52
N HIS A 640 2.46 -31.02 -7.69
CA HIS A 640 3.77 -30.56 -8.13
C HIS A 640 4.89 -30.72 -7.07
N ASP A 641 4.92 -31.81 -6.28
CA ASP A 641 5.87 -31.96 -5.18
C ASP A 641 7.33 -32.03 -5.68
N TYR A 642 8.19 -31.20 -5.08
CA TYR A 642 9.59 -31.05 -5.50
C TYR A 642 10.37 -32.39 -5.48
N GLY A 643 10.99 -32.72 -6.61
CA GLY A 643 11.80 -33.92 -6.78
C GLY A 643 11.00 -35.21 -7.00
N THR A 644 9.70 -35.12 -7.28
CA THR A 644 8.82 -36.27 -7.58
C THR A 644 8.43 -36.36 -9.05
N GLU A 645 7.77 -37.46 -9.45
CA GLU A 645 7.13 -37.60 -10.76
C GLU A 645 5.63 -37.34 -10.59
N CYS A 646 5.18 -36.13 -10.92
CA CYS A 646 3.80 -35.67 -10.66
C CYS A 646 2.74 -36.29 -11.60
N PHE A 647 3.15 -36.92 -12.71
CA PHE A 647 2.21 -37.64 -13.58
C PHE A 647 2.11 -39.11 -13.16
N ASN A 648 0.96 -39.53 -12.61
CA ASN A 648 0.78 -40.90 -12.15
C ASN A 648 0.60 -41.89 -13.31
N GLU A 649 1.74 -42.39 -13.80
CA GLU A 649 1.80 -43.39 -14.86
C GLU A 649 1.02 -44.68 -14.56
N THR A 650 0.79 -45.02 -13.28
CA THR A 650 0.03 -46.21 -12.87
C THR A 650 -1.48 -45.99 -13.02
N LEU A 651 -1.99 -44.81 -12.65
CA LEU A 651 -3.38 -44.43 -12.88
C LEU A 651 -3.65 -44.25 -14.38
N ALA A 652 -2.71 -43.67 -15.12
CA ALA A 652 -2.81 -43.54 -16.56
C ALA A 652 -2.84 -44.91 -17.28
N ASP A 653 -2.10 -45.92 -16.79
CA ASP A 653 -2.16 -47.31 -17.30
C ASP A 653 -3.41 -48.08 -16.83
N ALA A 654 -3.97 -47.75 -15.66
CA ALA A 654 -5.24 -48.31 -15.19
C ALA A 654 -6.43 -47.85 -16.05
N GLY A 655 -6.37 -46.63 -16.59
CA GLY A 655 -7.30 -46.09 -17.57
C GLY A 655 -8.26 -45.05 -16.99
N TYR A 656 -8.14 -43.81 -17.46
CA TYR A 656 -9.10 -42.73 -17.22
C TYR A 656 -9.36 -41.96 -18.53
N ASN A 657 -10.43 -41.18 -18.58
CA ASN A 657 -10.71 -40.28 -19.69
C ASN A 657 -10.24 -38.87 -19.37
N VAL A 658 -9.62 -38.19 -20.32
CA VAL A 658 -9.27 -36.77 -20.28
C VAL A 658 -10.21 -36.04 -21.24
N THR A 659 -11.11 -35.23 -20.72
CA THR A 659 -12.04 -34.42 -21.53
C THR A 659 -11.62 -32.96 -21.47
N VAL A 660 -11.30 -32.38 -22.63
CA VAL A 660 -10.96 -30.95 -22.78
C VAL A 660 -12.22 -30.22 -23.25
N ILE A 661 -12.61 -29.13 -22.59
CA ILE A 661 -13.91 -28.47 -22.70
C ILE A 661 -13.75 -26.96 -22.98
N ASP A 662 -14.57 -26.49 -23.91
CA ASP A 662 -14.91 -25.10 -24.26
C ASP A 662 -16.39 -24.92 -23.87
N TYR A 663 -16.70 -23.99 -22.95
CA TYR A 663 -18.06 -23.72 -22.47
C TYR A 663 -18.89 -22.89 -23.46
N GLY A 664 -18.33 -22.54 -24.61
CA GLY A 664 -19.00 -21.77 -25.64
C GLY A 664 -19.21 -20.28 -25.29
N PRO A 665 -19.84 -19.51 -26.20
CA PRO A 665 -20.01 -18.07 -26.04
C PRO A 665 -20.83 -17.60 -24.83
N ASP A 666 -21.57 -18.47 -24.15
CA ASP A 666 -22.29 -18.10 -22.91
C ASP A 666 -21.46 -18.27 -21.63
N GLY A 667 -20.35 -19.02 -21.68
CA GLY A 667 -19.42 -19.25 -20.58
C GLY A 667 -19.96 -20.15 -19.47
N ILE A 668 -21.01 -20.95 -19.73
CA ILE A 668 -21.68 -21.79 -18.73
C ILE A 668 -21.57 -23.27 -19.10
N LYS A 669 -20.72 -24.01 -18.39
CA LYS A 669 -20.57 -25.47 -18.54
C LYS A 669 -21.92 -26.21 -18.59
N GLY A 670 -22.09 -27.06 -19.61
CA GLY A 670 -23.20 -28.00 -19.74
C GLY A 670 -24.38 -27.48 -20.55
N THR A 671 -24.18 -26.44 -21.36
CA THR A 671 -25.16 -25.85 -22.29
C THR A 671 -25.12 -26.53 -23.66
N ASP A 672 -25.96 -26.09 -24.60
CA ASP A 672 -26.05 -26.68 -25.95
C ASP A 672 -24.92 -26.20 -26.89
N ASP A 673 -24.15 -25.17 -26.49
CA ASP A 673 -23.00 -24.61 -27.21
C ASP A 673 -21.63 -25.11 -26.73
N ASP A 674 -21.56 -25.81 -25.59
CA ASP A 674 -20.40 -26.59 -25.13
C ASP A 674 -19.74 -27.36 -26.29
N PHE A 675 -18.41 -27.26 -26.39
CA PHE A 675 -17.62 -28.09 -27.29
C PHE A 675 -16.53 -28.84 -26.52
N SER A 676 -16.39 -30.14 -26.77
CA SER A 676 -15.39 -30.95 -26.06
C SER A 676 -14.78 -32.06 -26.91
N ALA A 677 -13.59 -32.48 -26.48
CA ALA A 677 -12.89 -33.64 -27.02
C ALA A 677 -12.37 -34.53 -25.87
N THR A 678 -12.81 -35.79 -25.87
CA THR A 678 -12.38 -36.80 -24.90
C THR A 678 -11.30 -37.70 -25.48
N PHE A 679 -10.24 -37.92 -24.69
CA PHE A 679 -9.10 -38.78 -24.99
C PHE A 679 -8.95 -39.82 -23.88
N HIS A 680 -8.48 -41.02 -24.21
CA HIS A 680 -8.12 -42.01 -23.19
C HIS A 680 -6.71 -41.69 -22.64
N SER A 681 -6.49 -41.88 -21.34
CA SER A 681 -5.22 -41.63 -20.64
C SER A 681 -4.01 -42.23 -21.37
N SER A 682 -4.14 -43.44 -21.93
CA SER A 682 -3.07 -44.11 -22.68
C SER A 682 -2.67 -43.43 -24.00
N PHE A 683 -3.46 -42.48 -24.52
CA PHE A 683 -3.12 -41.65 -25.69
C PHE A 683 -2.44 -40.33 -25.28
N VAL A 684 -2.73 -39.86 -24.06
CA VAL A 684 -2.19 -38.64 -23.46
C VAL A 684 -0.85 -38.90 -22.78
N LYS A 685 -0.70 -40.04 -22.07
CA LYS A 685 0.49 -40.45 -21.30
C LYS A 685 1.82 -40.14 -22.00
N ARG A 686 2.60 -39.21 -21.42
CA ARG A 686 3.90 -38.71 -21.89
C ARG A 686 3.94 -38.24 -23.35
N ASN A 687 2.80 -37.82 -23.91
CA ASN A 687 2.68 -37.47 -25.33
C ASN A 687 2.88 -35.97 -25.57
N ASN A 688 4.13 -35.56 -25.82
CA ASN A 688 4.50 -34.18 -26.15
C ASN A 688 3.94 -33.67 -27.51
N ASN A 689 3.23 -34.51 -28.28
CA ASN A 689 2.59 -34.13 -29.53
C ASN A 689 1.10 -33.75 -29.36
N ILE A 690 0.65 -33.56 -28.12
CA ILE A 690 -0.64 -32.97 -27.77
C ILE A 690 -0.35 -31.80 -26.83
N ILE A 691 -0.59 -30.58 -27.30
CA ILE A 691 -0.16 -29.33 -26.65
C ILE A 691 -1.41 -28.49 -26.39
N VAL A 692 -1.58 -28.01 -25.15
CA VAL A 692 -2.47 -26.89 -24.84
C VAL A 692 -1.64 -25.62 -25.09
N ALA A 693 -1.96 -24.89 -26.14
CA ALA A 693 -1.23 -23.70 -26.59
C ALA A 693 -1.92 -22.41 -26.12
N ASP A 694 -1.12 -21.47 -25.65
CA ASP A 694 -1.43 -20.09 -25.25
C ASP A 694 -0.92 -19.06 -26.28
N GLU A 695 -0.07 -19.50 -27.22
CA GLU A 695 0.59 -18.63 -28.18
C GLU A 695 0.66 -19.20 -29.60
N LEU A 696 0.63 -18.28 -30.56
CA LEU A 696 0.77 -18.49 -31.99
C LEU A 696 1.80 -17.50 -32.55
N ASN A 697 2.85 -18.01 -33.18
CA ASN A 697 3.97 -17.24 -33.74
C ASN A 697 4.65 -16.30 -32.73
N GLY A 698 4.67 -16.69 -31.45
CA GLY A 698 5.26 -15.90 -30.35
C GLY A 698 4.37 -14.74 -29.84
N ALA A 699 3.11 -14.70 -30.26
CA ALA A 699 2.10 -13.76 -29.77
C ALA A 699 0.91 -14.50 -29.13
N PRO A 700 0.12 -13.86 -28.24
CA PRO A 700 -1.10 -14.45 -27.69
C PRO A 700 -2.08 -14.90 -28.79
N LEU A 701 -2.91 -15.90 -28.47
CA LEU A 701 -3.91 -16.39 -29.42
C LEU A 701 -4.91 -15.29 -29.85
N PRO A 702 -5.27 -15.22 -31.14
CA PRO A 702 -6.20 -14.21 -31.64
C PRO A 702 -7.63 -14.42 -31.10
N LYS A 703 -8.33 -13.31 -30.86
CA LYS A 703 -9.73 -13.28 -30.39
C LYS A 703 -10.75 -13.16 -31.51
N ASP A 704 -10.31 -12.93 -32.74
CA ASP A 704 -11.16 -12.74 -33.91
C ASP A 704 -11.40 -14.04 -34.68
N GLY A 705 -12.64 -14.23 -35.15
CA GLY A 705 -13.05 -15.33 -36.02
C GLY A 705 -14.35 -16.01 -35.57
N ASP A 706 -14.92 -16.88 -36.41
CA ASP A 706 -16.18 -17.59 -36.11
C ASP A 706 -16.06 -18.57 -34.92
N LYS A 707 -14.82 -18.98 -34.60
CA LYS A 707 -14.41 -19.79 -33.44
C LYS A 707 -13.00 -19.35 -33.05
N PRO A 708 -12.85 -18.30 -32.22
CA PRO A 708 -11.54 -17.81 -31.85
C PRO A 708 -10.77 -18.88 -31.05
N PRO A 709 -9.45 -18.97 -31.19
CA PRO A 709 -8.65 -19.91 -30.42
C PRO A 709 -8.32 -19.43 -29.00
N TRP A 710 -8.51 -18.15 -28.68
CA TRP A 710 -8.26 -17.56 -27.36
C TRP A 710 -9.25 -18.06 -26.28
N PRO A 711 -8.84 -18.24 -25.01
CA PRO A 711 -7.48 -18.03 -24.48
C PRO A 711 -6.50 -19.17 -24.77
N LEU A 712 -6.99 -20.40 -24.86
CA LEU A 712 -6.19 -21.62 -24.98
C LEU A 712 -6.69 -22.54 -26.11
N LYS A 713 -5.77 -23.23 -26.79
CA LYS A 713 -6.10 -24.17 -27.88
C LYS A 713 -5.32 -25.48 -27.83
N LEU A 714 -6.05 -26.60 -27.95
CA LEU A 714 -5.47 -27.93 -28.09
C LEU A 714 -4.99 -28.15 -29.53
N VAL A 715 -3.69 -28.37 -29.67
CA VAL A 715 -2.98 -28.50 -30.95
C VAL A 715 -1.95 -29.64 -30.88
N GLY A 716 -1.20 -29.87 -31.96
CA GLY A 716 -0.14 -30.87 -32.01
C GLY A 716 -0.33 -31.96 -33.06
N SER A 717 0.78 -32.63 -33.39
CA SER A 717 0.87 -33.57 -34.51
C SER A 717 0.13 -34.90 -34.29
N ALA A 718 -0.22 -35.24 -33.04
CA ALA A 718 -1.02 -36.42 -32.73
C ALA A 718 -2.52 -36.23 -33.01
N LEU A 719 -2.99 -34.98 -33.15
CA LEU A 719 -4.41 -34.66 -33.35
C LEU A 719 -4.77 -34.71 -34.85
N THR A 720 -5.37 -35.84 -35.26
CA THR A 720 -5.63 -36.17 -36.68
C THR A 720 -6.95 -35.63 -37.22
N SER A 721 -7.81 -35.08 -36.37
CA SER A 721 -9.11 -34.51 -36.73
C SER A 721 -9.28 -33.12 -36.12
N ASN A 722 -9.84 -32.17 -36.88
CA ASN A 722 -10.15 -30.84 -36.37
C ASN A 722 -11.14 -30.87 -35.19
N LYS A 723 -11.93 -31.93 -35.04
CA LYS A 723 -12.80 -32.11 -33.86
C LYS A 723 -12.04 -32.39 -32.56
N GLN A 724 -10.75 -32.72 -32.64
CA GLN A 724 -9.89 -32.91 -31.47
C GLN A 724 -9.16 -31.61 -31.08
N LYS A 725 -9.18 -30.57 -31.92
CA LYS A 725 -8.45 -29.33 -31.71
C LYS A 725 -9.36 -28.27 -31.09
N VAL A 726 -9.77 -28.50 -29.84
CA VAL A 726 -10.58 -27.57 -29.02
C VAL A 726 -9.84 -26.22 -28.93
N GLY A 727 -10.55 -25.11 -29.12
CA GLY A 727 -10.07 -23.75 -28.82
C GLY A 727 -10.99 -23.13 -27.79
N SER A 728 -10.62 -22.00 -27.20
CA SER A 728 -11.36 -21.42 -26.06
C SER A 728 -11.52 -22.42 -24.91
N ILE A 729 -10.42 -23.09 -24.52
CA ILE A 729 -10.48 -24.09 -23.45
C ILE A 729 -10.67 -23.41 -22.09
N ASP A 730 -11.75 -23.78 -21.39
CA ASP A 730 -12.06 -23.37 -20.02
C ASP A 730 -11.65 -24.46 -18.99
N GLU A 731 -11.80 -25.74 -19.34
CA GLU A 731 -11.61 -26.85 -18.40
C GLU A 731 -10.99 -28.11 -19.01
N ILE A 732 -10.21 -28.84 -18.20
CA ILE A 732 -9.75 -30.21 -18.46
C ILE A 732 -10.19 -31.12 -17.31
N VAL A 733 -10.96 -32.17 -17.62
CA VAL A 733 -11.56 -33.10 -16.65
C VAL A 733 -10.97 -34.50 -16.79
N LEU A 734 -10.55 -35.10 -15.67
CA LEU A 734 -10.09 -36.48 -15.56
C LEU A 734 -11.19 -37.38 -14.97
N GLU A 735 -11.93 -38.07 -15.83
CA GLU A 735 -13.02 -38.96 -15.42
C GLU A 735 -12.53 -40.40 -15.21
N GLY A 736 -12.80 -40.96 -14.03
CA GLY A 736 -12.44 -42.35 -13.66
C GLY A 736 -11.27 -42.47 -12.68
N VAL A 737 -10.64 -41.34 -12.33
CA VAL A 737 -9.66 -41.23 -11.24
C VAL A 737 -10.39 -41.22 -9.88
N PRO A 738 -9.85 -41.81 -8.79
CA PRO A 738 -10.44 -41.69 -7.46
C PRO A 738 -10.32 -40.26 -6.93
N ILE A 739 -11.44 -39.54 -6.84
CA ILE A 739 -11.48 -38.18 -6.29
C ILE A 739 -11.24 -38.23 -4.77
N ILE A 740 -10.19 -37.57 -4.30
CA ILE A 740 -9.95 -37.29 -2.89
C ILE A 740 -10.38 -35.83 -2.66
N ALA A 741 -11.61 -35.64 -2.19
CA ALA A 741 -12.09 -34.32 -1.83
C ALA A 741 -11.37 -33.84 -0.57
N GLU A 742 -10.31 -33.03 -0.74
CA GLU A 742 -9.67 -32.34 0.37
C GLU A 742 -10.60 -31.23 0.92
N PRO A 743 -10.71 -31.07 2.25
CA PRO A 743 -11.41 -29.95 2.85
C PRO A 743 -10.61 -28.65 2.64
N PRO A 744 -11.28 -27.48 2.56
CA PRO A 744 -10.60 -26.19 2.38
C PRO A 744 -9.57 -25.91 3.48
N THR A 745 -8.43 -25.33 3.07
CA THR A 745 -7.34 -24.92 3.95
C THR A 745 -7.81 -23.90 4.99
N ALA A 746 -7.36 -24.03 6.23
CA ALA A 746 -7.78 -23.21 7.35
C ALA A 746 -7.00 -21.88 7.44
N ASP A 747 -7.71 -20.77 7.64
CA ASP A 747 -7.11 -19.44 7.86
C ASP A 747 -6.41 -19.32 9.23
N ALA A 748 -6.87 -20.08 10.22
CA ALA A 748 -6.27 -20.14 11.55
C ALA A 748 -6.55 -21.49 12.22
N VAL A 749 -5.85 -21.80 13.33
CA VAL A 749 -6.04 -23.04 14.09
C VAL A 749 -6.10 -22.78 15.60
N ILE A 750 -7.16 -23.25 16.25
CA ILE A 750 -7.23 -23.30 17.72
C ILE A 750 -6.42 -24.52 18.19
N SER A 751 -5.32 -24.30 18.89
CA SER A 751 -4.55 -25.36 19.54
C SER A 751 -5.19 -25.77 20.86
N LEU A 752 -5.52 -27.05 21.02
CA LEU A 752 -6.06 -27.63 22.25
C LEU A 752 -5.02 -28.52 22.93
N GLU A 753 -4.86 -28.37 24.24
CA GLU A 753 -4.01 -29.19 25.08
C GLU A 753 -4.82 -30.33 25.72
N PRO A 754 -4.18 -31.45 26.15
CA PRO A 754 -4.87 -32.52 26.88
C PRO A 754 -5.49 -32.02 28.19
N GLY A 755 -6.79 -32.21 28.36
CA GLY A 755 -7.56 -31.69 29.48
C GLY A 755 -8.59 -30.64 29.04
N TRP A 756 -8.94 -29.72 29.95
CA TRP A 756 -9.84 -28.62 29.63
C TRP A 756 -9.12 -27.49 28.91
N ASN A 757 -9.83 -26.84 27.99
CA ASN A 757 -9.39 -25.68 27.23
C ASN A 757 -10.50 -24.62 27.28
N PHE A 758 -10.14 -23.34 27.41
CA PHE A 758 -11.08 -22.22 27.39
C PHE A 758 -10.74 -21.34 26.20
N VAL A 759 -11.58 -21.41 25.16
CA VAL A 759 -11.26 -20.92 23.80
C VAL A 759 -12.36 -20.04 23.24
N SER A 760 -12.06 -19.33 22.15
CA SER A 760 -13.02 -18.55 21.37
C SER A 760 -12.60 -18.46 19.89
N THR A 761 -13.48 -17.96 19.02
CA THR A 761 -13.10 -17.60 17.65
C THR A 761 -12.78 -16.10 17.60
N PRO A 762 -11.63 -15.69 17.01
CA PRO A 762 -11.23 -14.28 16.96
C PRO A 762 -12.07 -13.45 15.98
N LYS A 763 -12.62 -14.08 14.94
CA LYS A 763 -13.40 -13.45 13.86
C LYS A 763 -14.62 -14.28 13.50
N ARG A 764 -15.54 -13.70 12.72
CA ARG A 764 -16.69 -14.44 12.17
C ARG A 764 -16.20 -15.55 11.24
N LEU A 765 -16.69 -16.76 11.47
CA LEU A 765 -16.40 -17.93 10.64
C LEU A 765 -17.29 -17.95 9.37
N ALA A 766 -16.76 -18.56 8.31
CA ALA A 766 -17.44 -18.73 7.03
C ALA A 766 -18.74 -19.55 7.15
N ASP A 767 -19.72 -19.25 6.30
CA ASP A 767 -20.97 -20.00 6.28
C ASP A 767 -20.70 -21.45 5.84
N GLY A 768 -21.12 -22.42 6.66
CA GLY A 768 -20.75 -23.84 6.53
C GLY A 768 -19.69 -24.30 7.53
N SER A 769 -18.84 -23.40 8.03
CA SER A 769 -17.81 -23.66 9.06
C SER A 769 -18.07 -22.92 10.38
N ASN A 770 -19.22 -22.25 10.51
CA ASN A 770 -19.57 -21.35 11.60
C ASN A 770 -20.35 -21.98 12.78
N THR A 771 -20.32 -23.31 12.91
CA THR A 771 -21.03 -24.05 13.97
C THR A 771 -20.08 -24.85 14.83
N PHE A 772 -20.52 -25.26 16.03
CA PHE A 772 -19.71 -26.08 16.93
C PHE A 772 -19.32 -27.45 16.37
N ALA A 773 -19.90 -27.89 15.24
CA ALA A 773 -19.48 -29.08 14.49
C ALA A 773 -17.95 -29.17 14.31
N ILE A 774 -17.25 -28.04 14.09
CA ILE A 774 -15.79 -28.00 13.95
C ILE A 774 -15.04 -28.67 15.14
N PHE A 775 -15.61 -28.63 16.34
CA PHE A 775 -15.07 -29.35 17.51
C PHE A 775 -15.55 -30.80 17.58
N PHE A 776 -16.82 -31.08 17.28
CA PHE A 776 -17.38 -32.43 17.32
C PHE A 776 -16.78 -33.37 16.27
N ASP A 777 -16.36 -32.83 15.13
CA ASP A 777 -15.76 -33.58 14.02
C ASP A 777 -14.25 -33.80 14.21
N THR A 778 -13.58 -32.97 15.03
CA THR A 778 -12.12 -32.91 15.15
C THR A 778 -11.56 -33.33 16.52
N VAL A 779 -12.35 -33.21 17.61
CA VAL A 779 -11.86 -33.35 19.00
C VAL A 779 -12.46 -34.57 19.70
N ASP A 780 -11.61 -35.50 20.16
CA ASP A 780 -12.04 -36.52 21.13
C ASP A 780 -12.25 -35.89 22.51
N THR A 781 -13.51 -35.59 22.85
CA THR A 781 -13.85 -35.00 24.16
C THR A 781 -13.86 -36.01 25.31
N ALA A 782 -13.48 -37.27 25.08
CA ALA A 782 -13.62 -38.39 26.03
C ALA A 782 -15.05 -38.56 26.59
N GLY A 783 -16.07 -38.07 25.85
CA GLY A 783 -17.48 -38.09 26.25
C GLY A 783 -17.91 -36.96 27.19
N ASN A 784 -17.10 -35.91 27.34
CA ASN A 784 -17.52 -34.67 28.01
C ASN A 784 -18.31 -33.78 27.04
N SER A 785 -19.29 -33.04 27.56
CA SER A 785 -19.95 -31.95 26.81
C SER A 785 -18.97 -30.80 26.56
N ILE A 786 -19.18 -30.10 25.45
CA ILE A 786 -18.67 -28.73 25.25
C ILE A 786 -19.67 -27.77 25.93
N LEU A 787 -19.15 -26.77 26.66
CA LEU A 787 -19.95 -25.96 27.59
C LEU A 787 -19.79 -24.45 27.34
N ILE A 788 -20.91 -23.72 27.41
CA ILE A 788 -20.97 -22.26 27.51
C ILE A 788 -21.59 -21.87 28.85
N TYR A 789 -21.17 -20.72 29.39
CA TYR A 789 -21.73 -20.17 30.62
C TYR A 789 -22.75 -19.07 30.34
N ASP A 790 -24.00 -19.30 30.75
CA ASP A 790 -25.05 -18.28 30.77
C ASP A 790 -24.96 -17.49 32.09
N ALA A 791 -24.57 -16.23 31.98
CA ALA A 791 -24.41 -15.32 33.12
C ALA A 791 -25.73 -14.72 33.63
N LEU A 792 -26.81 -14.76 32.83
CA LEU A 792 -28.13 -14.29 33.22
C LEU A 792 -28.81 -15.31 34.13
N GLU A 793 -28.77 -16.59 33.74
CA GLU A 793 -29.29 -17.71 34.56
C GLU A 793 -28.25 -18.30 35.54
N GLN A 794 -26.99 -17.85 35.47
CA GLN A 794 -25.85 -18.30 36.29
C GLN A 794 -25.60 -19.81 36.24
N LYS A 795 -25.62 -20.37 35.03
CA LYS A 795 -25.58 -21.82 34.76
C LYS A 795 -24.61 -22.16 33.63
N TRP A 796 -24.38 -23.44 33.47
CA TRP A 796 -23.71 -24.03 32.31
C TRP A 796 -24.75 -24.66 31.39
N ASP A 797 -24.67 -24.36 30.10
CA ASP A 797 -25.45 -25.01 29.05
C ASP A 797 -24.51 -25.88 28.18
N ASP A 798 -25.00 -27.07 27.81
CA ASP A 798 -24.37 -27.93 26.81
C ASP A 798 -24.61 -27.34 25.41
N VAL A 799 -23.59 -27.22 24.57
CA VAL A 799 -23.78 -26.80 23.15
C VAL A 799 -24.07 -28.00 22.25
N ALA A 800 -24.93 -27.82 21.26
CA ALA A 800 -25.13 -28.76 20.16
C ALA A 800 -24.18 -28.46 18.99
N SER A 801 -23.85 -29.47 18.19
CA SER A 801 -23.00 -29.29 17.00
C SER A 801 -23.58 -28.31 15.97
N THR A 802 -24.90 -28.13 15.95
CA THR A 802 -25.62 -27.18 15.08
C THR A 802 -25.64 -25.75 15.60
N ASP A 803 -25.20 -25.49 16.84
CA ASP A 803 -25.21 -24.15 17.40
C ASP A 803 -24.08 -23.31 16.78
N VAL A 804 -24.35 -22.02 16.54
CA VAL A 804 -23.40 -21.11 15.88
C VAL A 804 -22.31 -20.70 16.85
N PHE A 805 -21.05 -20.88 16.47
CA PHE A 805 -19.89 -20.43 17.25
C PHE A 805 -19.54 -19.01 16.85
N ARG A 806 -19.70 -18.05 17.77
CA ARG A 806 -19.56 -16.61 17.49
C ARG A 806 -18.33 -16.00 18.16
N PRO A 807 -17.79 -14.91 17.60
CA PRO A 807 -16.87 -14.04 18.34
C PRO A 807 -17.49 -13.60 19.68
N LEU A 808 -16.64 -13.35 20.67
CA LEU A 808 -17.00 -13.11 22.09
C LEU A 808 -17.58 -14.32 22.85
N ASP A 809 -17.78 -15.49 22.25
CA ASP A 809 -18.15 -16.71 22.99
C ASP A 809 -16.91 -17.38 23.58
N GLY A 810 -16.77 -17.30 24.91
CA GLY A 810 -15.82 -18.11 25.66
C GLY A 810 -16.39 -19.50 25.92
N VAL A 811 -15.75 -20.53 25.37
CA VAL A 811 -16.25 -21.91 25.31
C VAL A 811 -15.28 -22.86 26.02
N TRP A 812 -15.82 -23.78 26.82
CA TRP A 812 -15.05 -24.83 27.48
C TRP A 812 -15.12 -26.14 26.69
N VAL A 813 -13.96 -26.59 26.21
CA VAL A 813 -13.78 -27.83 25.45
C VAL A 813 -12.83 -28.74 26.22
N TYR A 814 -13.20 -30.00 26.43
CA TYR A 814 -12.26 -31.03 26.89
C TYR A 814 -11.65 -31.71 25.68
N SER A 815 -10.33 -31.92 25.68
CA SER A 815 -9.64 -32.75 24.70
C SER A 815 -8.89 -33.90 25.38
N ASN A 816 -9.03 -35.12 24.88
CA ASN A 816 -8.34 -36.30 25.39
C ASN A 816 -6.84 -36.29 25.04
N GLU A 817 -6.47 -35.65 23.92
CA GLU A 817 -5.09 -35.49 23.44
C GLU A 817 -4.84 -34.08 22.88
N ALA A 818 -3.60 -33.77 22.54
CA ALA A 818 -3.27 -32.49 21.92
C ALA A 818 -3.70 -32.49 20.44
N CYS A 819 -4.52 -31.53 20.03
CA CYS A 819 -5.02 -31.43 18.67
C CYS A 819 -5.20 -29.96 18.23
N THR A 820 -5.46 -29.75 16.95
CA THR A 820 -5.80 -28.44 16.40
C THR A 820 -7.20 -28.46 15.78
N VAL A 821 -7.94 -27.36 15.93
CA VAL A 821 -9.26 -27.18 15.31
C VAL A 821 -9.14 -26.09 14.24
N PRO A 822 -9.36 -26.40 12.95
CA PRO A 822 -9.28 -25.42 11.88
C PRO A 822 -10.41 -24.39 11.96
N LEU A 823 -10.07 -23.13 11.70
CA LEU A 823 -11.00 -22.02 11.53
C LEU A 823 -10.91 -21.51 10.09
N ILE A 824 -12.07 -21.25 9.49
CA ILE A 824 -12.20 -20.61 8.18
C ILE A 824 -13.02 -19.35 8.39
N PHE A 825 -12.48 -18.19 8.05
CA PHE A 825 -13.10 -16.88 8.26
C PHE A 825 -14.02 -16.51 7.10
N ALA A 826 -15.05 -15.73 7.37
CA ALA A 826 -15.95 -15.24 6.33
C ALA A 826 -15.25 -14.19 5.45
N SER A 827 -15.34 -14.34 4.13
CA SER A 827 -14.82 -13.38 3.17
C SER A 827 -15.84 -12.28 2.84
N GLY A 828 -15.43 -11.01 2.96
CA GLY A 828 -16.15 -9.85 2.42
C GLY A 828 -16.85 -8.93 3.45
N GLU A 829 -16.72 -7.63 3.16
CA GLU A 829 -17.30 -6.42 3.80
C GLU A 829 -17.01 -6.15 5.30
N PRO A 830 -16.73 -4.89 5.68
CA PRO A 830 -16.63 -4.48 7.09
C PRO A 830 -17.96 -4.63 7.82
N GLY A 831 -18.09 -5.69 8.63
CA GLY A 831 -19.21 -5.85 9.55
C GLY A 831 -19.21 -4.80 10.66
N LEU A 832 -20.36 -4.61 11.32
CA LEU A 832 -20.36 -4.01 12.65
C LEU A 832 -19.61 -4.94 13.60
N PRO A 833 -18.70 -4.44 14.47
CA PRO A 833 -18.01 -5.27 15.43
C PRO A 833 -18.99 -6.13 16.26
N PRO A 834 -18.65 -7.40 16.53
CA PRO A 834 -19.52 -8.29 17.29
C PRO A 834 -19.80 -7.70 18.67
N THR A 835 -21.02 -7.85 19.17
CA THR A 835 -21.42 -7.35 20.49
C THR A 835 -21.98 -8.46 21.35
N LYS A 836 -21.71 -8.40 22.65
CA LYS A 836 -22.21 -9.37 23.64
C LYS A 836 -22.70 -8.68 24.89
N ALA A 837 -23.97 -8.90 25.22
CA ALA A 837 -24.55 -8.46 26.48
C ALA A 837 -23.97 -9.28 27.64
N LEU A 838 -23.43 -8.59 28.64
CA LEU A 838 -22.88 -9.15 29.86
C LEU A 838 -23.78 -8.82 31.05
N SER A 839 -24.00 -9.80 31.93
CA SER A 839 -24.77 -9.63 33.17
C SER A 839 -23.86 -9.21 34.32
N LYS A 840 -24.42 -8.53 35.33
CA LYS A 840 -23.70 -8.22 36.57
C LYS A 840 -23.19 -9.51 37.24
N GLY A 841 -21.89 -9.58 37.53
CA GLY A 841 -21.21 -10.78 38.04
C GLY A 841 -20.22 -11.38 37.04
N TRP A 842 -19.92 -12.68 37.19
CA TRP A 842 -19.01 -13.38 36.28
C TRP A 842 -19.67 -13.70 34.93
N ASN A 843 -18.94 -13.48 33.83
CA ASN A 843 -19.32 -13.83 32.46
C ASN A 843 -18.15 -14.51 31.74
N ALA A 844 -18.45 -15.37 30.76
CA ALA A 844 -17.46 -15.95 29.86
C ALA A 844 -17.44 -15.17 28.53
N ILE A 845 -16.28 -14.61 28.18
CA ILE A 845 -16.05 -13.85 26.95
C ILE A 845 -14.89 -14.44 26.14
N GLY A 846 -14.85 -14.11 24.85
CA GLY A 846 -13.74 -14.39 23.94
C GLY A 846 -12.97 -13.13 23.58
N PHE A 847 -11.73 -13.30 23.12
CA PHE A 847 -10.98 -12.24 22.44
C PHE A 847 -11.36 -12.15 20.96
N THR A 848 -11.37 -10.94 20.39
CA THR A 848 -11.94 -10.63 19.06
C THR A 848 -10.94 -10.02 18.08
N ASP A 849 -9.70 -10.50 18.12
CA ASP A 849 -8.70 -10.21 17.09
C ASP A 849 -7.77 -11.42 16.90
N THR A 850 -7.11 -11.45 15.75
CA THR A 850 -5.98 -12.31 15.40
C THR A 850 -4.64 -11.80 15.96
N VAL A 851 -4.56 -10.55 16.41
CA VAL A 851 -3.36 -9.94 17.05
C VAL A 851 -3.62 -9.72 18.54
N PRO A 852 -2.69 -10.07 19.47
CA PRO A 852 -2.86 -9.78 20.91
C PRO A 852 -2.98 -8.28 21.21
N GLU A 853 -3.84 -7.91 22.17
CA GLU A 853 -4.09 -6.52 22.58
C GLU A 853 -4.34 -6.45 24.10
N SER A 854 -4.07 -5.31 24.74
CA SER A 854 -4.20 -5.12 26.19
C SER A 854 -5.65 -5.27 26.65
N ALA A 855 -5.85 -5.73 27.88
CA ALA A 855 -7.20 -5.80 28.46
C ALA A 855 -7.84 -4.40 28.62
N ALA A 856 -7.04 -3.36 28.84
CA ALA A 856 -7.50 -1.97 28.89
C ALA A 856 -8.11 -1.52 27.55
N ASN A 857 -7.45 -1.80 26.42
CA ASN A 857 -7.95 -1.48 25.08
C ASN A 857 -9.11 -2.41 24.67
N THR A 858 -8.97 -3.72 24.91
CA THR A 858 -9.99 -4.73 24.53
C THR A 858 -11.32 -4.53 25.24
N LEU A 859 -11.29 -4.09 26.51
CA LEU A 859 -12.49 -3.90 27.34
C LEU A 859 -12.90 -2.43 27.46
N LEU A 860 -12.38 -1.55 26.60
CA LEU A 860 -12.64 -0.10 26.62
C LEU A 860 -14.14 0.22 26.55
N SER A 861 -14.90 -0.56 25.77
CA SER A 861 -16.37 -0.42 25.62
C SER A 861 -17.14 -0.63 26.93
N LEU A 862 -16.56 -1.33 27.91
CA LEU A 862 -17.17 -1.59 29.23
C LEU A 862 -16.81 -0.54 30.29
N GLY A 863 -16.00 0.48 29.97
CA GLY A 863 -15.71 1.59 30.88
C GLY A 863 -15.20 1.14 32.26
N ASP A 864 -15.91 1.50 33.32
CA ASP A 864 -15.70 1.07 34.72
C ASP A 864 -16.69 0.00 35.20
N HIS A 865 -17.49 -0.58 34.29
CA HIS A 865 -18.45 -1.64 34.59
C HIS A 865 -17.82 -3.04 34.77
N TRP A 866 -16.48 -3.16 34.74
CA TRP A 866 -15.74 -4.39 35.02
C TRP A 866 -14.58 -4.14 36.01
N THR A 867 -14.17 -5.19 36.74
CA THR A 867 -13.03 -5.09 37.70
C THR A 867 -11.94 -6.13 37.50
N THR A 868 -12.30 -7.34 37.07
CA THR A 868 -11.40 -8.50 37.12
C THR A 868 -11.55 -9.34 35.87
N LEU A 869 -10.44 -9.68 35.23
CA LEU A 869 -10.37 -10.57 34.07
C LEU A 869 -9.40 -11.73 34.37
N ILE A 870 -9.76 -12.97 34.05
CA ILE A 870 -8.95 -14.17 34.32
C ILE A 870 -9.01 -15.14 33.15
N GLY A 871 -7.87 -15.39 32.50
CA GLY A 871 -7.70 -16.44 31.49
C GLY A 871 -7.34 -17.80 32.09
N TYR A 872 -7.43 -18.87 31.30
CA TYR A 872 -7.08 -20.22 31.71
C TYR A 872 -5.91 -20.76 30.89
N ASP A 873 -4.87 -21.24 31.57
CA ASP A 873 -3.72 -21.89 30.94
C ASP A 873 -3.97 -23.40 30.87
N ALA A 874 -4.25 -23.89 29.66
CA ALA A 874 -4.53 -25.29 29.40
C ALA A 874 -3.29 -26.19 29.53
N LYS A 875 -2.06 -25.67 29.36
CA LYS A 875 -0.82 -26.47 29.49
C LYS A 875 -0.56 -26.89 30.92
N VAL A 876 -0.91 -26.03 31.89
CA VAL A 876 -0.78 -26.33 33.33
C VAL A 876 -2.12 -26.60 34.03
N GLN A 877 -3.22 -26.61 33.26
CA GLN A 877 -4.60 -26.84 33.71
C GLN A 877 -5.06 -25.91 34.87
N GLN A 878 -4.64 -24.64 34.85
CA GLN A 878 -4.85 -23.68 35.93
C GLN A 878 -5.27 -22.29 35.43
N TYR A 879 -5.99 -21.54 36.27
CA TYR A 879 -6.26 -20.13 36.00
C TYR A 879 -4.97 -19.30 36.09
N GLY A 880 -4.78 -18.41 35.12
CA GLY A 880 -3.65 -17.50 35.07
C GLY A 880 -3.73 -16.41 36.15
N VAL A 881 -2.67 -15.60 36.22
CA VAL A 881 -2.66 -14.42 37.10
C VAL A 881 -3.77 -13.46 36.66
N SER A 882 -4.67 -13.10 37.59
CA SER A 882 -5.78 -12.18 37.31
C SER A 882 -5.28 -10.83 36.83
N ILE A 883 -6.01 -10.26 35.87
CA ILE A 883 -5.92 -8.87 35.44
C ILE A 883 -6.99 -8.10 36.22
N ILE A 884 -6.63 -6.92 36.74
CA ILE A 884 -7.48 -6.07 37.58
C ILE A 884 -7.44 -4.66 36.98
N ARG A 885 -8.62 -4.09 36.76
CA ARG A 885 -8.77 -2.77 36.16
C ARG A 885 -8.08 -1.69 36.99
N GLY A 886 -7.23 -0.87 36.36
CA GLY A 886 -6.46 0.20 36.99
C GLY A 886 -5.43 -0.27 38.02
N ALA A 887 -4.97 -1.52 37.94
CA ALA A 887 -3.86 -2.03 38.74
C ALA A 887 -2.52 -1.98 37.97
N ASP A 888 -1.41 -1.99 38.70
CA ASP A 888 -0.07 -2.02 38.11
C ASP A 888 0.59 -3.40 38.15
N GLY A 889 1.61 -3.58 37.32
CA GLY A 889 2.53 -4.71 37.36
C GLY A 889 1.85 -6.05 37.04
N ARG A 890 2.08 -7.08 37.86
CA ARG A 890 1.65 -8.46 37.54
C ARG A 890 0.12 -8.62 37.40
N HIS A 891 -0.66 -7.70 37.94
CA HIS A 891 -2.13 -7.72 37.87
C HIS A 891 -2.70 -6.62 36.98
N GLY A 892 -1.88 -5.81 36.29
CA GLY A 892 -2.39 -4.68 35.52
C GLY A 892 -3.14 -5.05 34.25
N ASP A 893 -3.95 -4.11 33.78
CA ASP A 893 -4.81 -4.18 32.60
C ASP A 893 -4.11 -3.86 31.27
N GLU A 894 -2.88 -3.35 31.32
CA GLU A 894 -1.94 -3.35 30.18
C GLU A 894 -1.46 -4.76 29.77
N ARG A 895 -1.90 -5.81 30.46
CA ARG A 895 -1.57 -7.20 30.10
C ARG A 895 -2.41 -7.67 28.91
N MET A 896 -1.72 -8.26 27.94
CA MET A 896 -2.30 -8.73 26.69
C MET A 896 -3.30 -9.89 26.87
N MET A 897 -4.50 -9.70 26.34
CA MET A 897 -5.40 -10.78 25.93
C MET A 897 -4.87 -11.41 24.63
N GLN A 898 -5.13 -12.69 24.42
CA GLN A 898 -4.54 -13.48 23.34
C GLN A 898 -5.62 -13.98 22.36
N PRO A 899 -5.29 -14.06 21.06
CA PRO A 899 -6.12 -14.73 20.06
C PRO A 899 -6.59 -16.10 20.50
N MET A 900 -7.82 -16.45 20.11
CA MET A 900 -8.44 -17.76 20.30
C MET A 900 -8.67 -18.21 21.76
N GLN A 901 -8.37 -17.36 22.76
CA GLN A 901 -8.58 -17.67 24.18
C GLN A 901 -9.93 -17.16 24.71
N GLY A 902 -10.48 -17.92 25.66
CA GLY A 902 -11.61 -17.52 26.50
C GLY A 902 -11.14 -16.90 27.83
N TYR A 903 -11.92 -15.94 28.34
CA TYR A 903 -11.65 -15.24 29.59
C TYR A 903 -12.90 -15.14 30.46
N TRP A 904 -12.71 -15.22 31.78
CA TRP A 904 -13.71 -14.85 32.77
C TRP A 904 -13.60 -13.37 33.09
N ILE A 905 -14.69 -12.62 32.92
CA ILE A 905 -14.78 -11.21 33.31
C ILE A 905 -15.79 -11.03 34.44
N TYR A 906 -15.43 -10.27 35.47
CA TYR A 906 -16.33 -9.86 36.54
C TYR A 906 -16.84 -8.44 36.29
N MET A 907 -18.15 -8.35 36.08
CA MET A 907 -18.89 -7.12 35.82
C MET A 907 -19.51 -6.56 37.11
N THR A 908 -19.31 -5.26 37.36
CA THR A 908 -19.94 -4.53 38.46
C THR A 908 -21.39 -4.18 38.16
N GLU A 909 -21.77 -4.04 36.89
CA GLU A 909 -23.16 -3.93 36.41
C GLU A 909 -23.33 -4.55 35.02
N ALA A 910 -24.56 -4.59 34.50
CA ALA A 910 -24.84 -5.22 33.20
C ALA A 910 -24.60 -4.22 32.07
N ASP A 911 -23.85 -4.62 31.05
CA ASP A 911 -23.45 -3.76 29.93
C ASP A 911 -23.13 -4.59 28.67
N THR A 912 -22.84 -3.94 27.53
CA THR A 912 -22.55 -4.60 26.25
C THR A 912 -21.08 -4.46 25.87
N LEU A 913 -20.36 -5.59 25.82
CA LEU A 913 -19.00 -5.64 25.28
C LEU A 913 -19.08 -5.56 23.76
N ALA A 914 -18.42 -4.58 23.16
CA ALA A 914 -18.13 -4.52 21.74
C ALA A 914 -16.73 -5.11 21.47
N GLY A 915 -16.62 -5.94 20.43
CA GLY A 915 -15.34 -6.45 19.94
C GLY A 915 -14.48 -5.36 19.30
N ILE A 916 -13.17 -5.61 19.24
CA ILE A 916 -12.18 -4.65 18.71
C ILE A 916 -11.93 -4.79 17.20
N SER A 917 -12.22 -5.96 16.62
CA SER A 917 -12.28 -6.18 15.17
C SER A 917 -13.62 -6.81 14.76
N ALA A 918 -13.97 -6.73 13.47
CA ALA A 918 -15.24 -7.20 12.90
C ALA A 918 -15.17 -8.65 12.37
#